data_AF-T1G2M2-F1
#
_entry.id   AF-T1G2M2-F1
#
_cell.length_a   1.000
_cell.length_b   1.000
_cell.length_c   1.000
_cell.angle_alpha   90.00
_cell.angle_beta   90.00
_cell.angle_gamma   90.00
#
_symmetry.space_group_name_H-M   'P 1'
#
loop_
_entity.id
_entity.type
_entity.pdbx_description
1 polymer ?
#
loop_
_entity_poly.entity_id
_entity_poly.type
_entity_poly.pdbx_seq_one_letter_code
_entity_poly.pdbx_strand_id
1 'polypeptide(L)'
;MGLLSEGTPLSWEESKRVADHVRKHGIIQFINQYNKLKDRSKDCLLWGDEVIEYMLVNLNDKTKKAALVLNAQPILEKLMEDEYKHPEEHQTTWRPEYASYMVEGTPGKPYGPRMSHFNVVEANMRRRREEVMKLLSYDPNNFAMTLSVFPRIGCANFTIPQHLPDPINGVSRSLFFPDEAIFGGHPRFRTLSRNVRERRKERPAINVPIFNDKKTKSPFIEDFTALYNSLNLKSTGASAKPDHIYMDCMGFGMGCCCLQVTFQACNICEARLLYDQLTPLCPIMLALSASSAIFRGYLSDIDCRWPVISASVDDRTREERGLEPLKNERFVIQKSRYDSIDSYLSYCSDEYNDINMVYDKDIFNTLTNNGIDRLLAKHIAHLFIRDPISVFKEKLDLDDEVDTDHFENIQSTNWQTMRFKPPPPNTDIGWRVEFRPMEVQLTDFENAAYVVFIVLLTRVILTYKLNFVIPISKACFRFFVDENMKKAQKRDACRQEKFYFRKDIVTSESLCCCPASKRSPQDRGEAQSIDDEYDLFTIQEIISGKEGVFPGLMSLIERYLQSVDDCDVDTSCTISQYLDLIKKRASGNLLTLASWTREFVESHPDYQHDSIVPDSTAYDLLKTCSDITFGHVTDSRLLNDKYGSKSNENIPPAMTKVDAVHANMASKQQGSPMSTDCCSV
;
A
#
# COMPACT_ATOMS: atom_id res chain seq x y z
N MET A 1 -11.78 -0.62 2.18
CA MET A 1 -11.89 -1.91 1.45
C MET A 1 -13.30 -2.11 0.91
N GLY A 2 -13.45 -2.69 -0.30
CA GLY A 2 -14.77 -3.02 -0.86
C GLY A 2 -15.49 -4.05 0.00
N LEU A 3 -16.79 -3.86 0.22
CA LEU A 3 -17.61 -4.71 1.10
C LEU A 3 -17.44 -6.19 0.76
N LEU A 4 -17.05 -6.99 1.75
CA LEU A 4 -17.02 -8.44 1.67
C LEU A 4 -18.47 -8.93 1.74
N SER A 5 -19.14 -8.89 0.60
CA SER A 5 -20.46 -9.49 0.45
C SER A 5 -20.31 -11.01 0.34
N GLU A 6 -21.07 -11.73 1.15
CA GLU A 6 -21.22 -13.16 1.01
C GLU A 6 -21.93 -13.52 -0.30
N GLY A 7 -21.47 -14.56 -0.97
CA GLY A 7 -22.02 -15.03 -2.24
C GLY A 7 -21.31 -16.27 -2.76
N THR A 8 -21.88 -16.90 -3.79
CA THR A 8 -21.33 -18.09 -4.43
C THR A 8 -20.28 -17.66 -5.46
N PRO A 9 -18.98 -17.94 -5.23
CA PRO A 9 -17.93 -17.53 -6.15
C PRO A 9 -17.97 -18.36 -7.44
N LEU A 10 -17.86 -17.69 -8.59
CA LEU A 10 -17.76 -18.35 -9.88
C LEU A 10 -16.37 -18.99 -10.08
N SER A 11 -16.34 -20.08 -10.85
CA SER A 11 -15.09 -20.64 -11.38
C SER A 11 -14.46 -19.69 -12.40
N TRP A 12 -13.18 -19.90 -12.76
CA TRP A 12 -12.54 -19.08 -13.78
C TRP A 12 -13.23 -19.18 -15.14
N GLU A 13 -13.64 -20.39 -15.55
CA GLU A 13 -14.32 -20.58 -16.85
C GLU A 13 -15.65 -19.83 -16.94
N GLU A 14 -16.42 -19.80 -15.85
CA GLU A 14 -17.66 -19.04 -15.74
C GLU A 14 -17.38 -17.53 -15.69
N SER A 15 -16.42 -17.11 -14.85
CA SER A 15 -16.01 -15.71 -14.71
C SER A 15 -15.54 -15.13 -16.05
N LYS A 16 -14.82 -15.93 -16.86
CA LYS A 16 -14.36 -15.53 -18.19
C LYS A 16 -15.52 -15.26 -19.16
N ARG A 17 -16.62 -16.01 -19.06
CA ARG A 17 -17.81 -15.82 -19.93
C ARG A 17 -18.56 -14.52 -19.60
N VAL A 18 -18.58 -14.13 -18.34
CA VAL A 18 -19.24 -12.91 -17.86
C VAL A 18 -18.31 -11.70 -17.80
N ALA A 19 -17.03 -11.84 -18.15
CA ALA A 19 -16.03 -10.78 -18.02
C ALA A 19 -16.39 -9.50 -18.80
N ASP A 20 -16.87 -9.64 -20.04
CA ASP A 20 -17.29 -8.49 -20.87
C ASP A 20 -18.54 -7.81 -20.33
N HIS A 21 -19.45 -8.58 -19.72
CA HIS A 21 -20.64 -8.05 -19.05
C HIS A 21 -20.24 -7.19 -17.85
N VAL A 22 -19.41 -7.73 -16.94
CA VAL A 22 -18.90 -7.00 -15.76
C VAL A 22 -18.15 -5.73 -16.18
N ARG A 23 -17.32 -5.78 -17.23
CA ARG A 23 -16.63 -4.60 -17.75
C ARG A 23 -17.61 -3.52 -18.24
N LYS A 24 -18.60 -3.90 -19.06
CA LYS A 24 -19.56 -2.95 -19.62
C LYS A 24 -20.41 -2.30 -18.54
N HIS A 25 -20.97 -3.09 -17.63
CA HIS A 25 -21.82 -2.61 -16.54
C HIS A 25 -21.02 -1.79 -15.53
N GLY A 26 -19.80 -2.20 -15.17
CA GLY A 26 -18.92 -1.41 -14.29
C GLY A 26 -18.58 -0.02 -14.82
N ILE A 27 -18.46 0.14 -16.15
CA ILE A 27 -18.26 1.47 -16.77
C ILE A 27 -19.52 2.33 -16.70
N ILE A 28 -20.70 1.75 -16.89
CA ILE A 28 -21.98 2.45 -16.74
C ILE A 28 -22.15 2.95 -15.30
N GLN A 29 -21.87 2.08 -14.31
CA GLN A 29 -21.87 2.42 -12.89
C GLN A 29 -20.95 3.61 -12.58
N PHE A 30 -19.73 3.58 -13.10
CA PHE A 30 -18.78 4.68 -12.94
C PHE A 30 -19.28 5.99 -13.56
N ILE A 31 -19.85 5.94 -14.78
CA ILE A 31 -20.38 7.12 -15.46
C ILE A 31 -21.54 7.74 -14.66
N ASN A 32 -22.46 6.90 -14.18
CA ASN A 32 -23.60 7.34 -13.37
C ASN A 32 -23.12 8.01 -12.08
N GLN A 33 -22.16 7.40 -11.39
CA GLN A 33 -21.60 7.94 -10.17
C GLN A 33 -20.81 9.24 -10.40
N TYR A 34 -19.99 9.29 -11.46
CA TYR A 34 -19.25 10.47 -11.84
C TYR A 34 -20.20 11.65 -12.14
N ASN A 35 -21.26 11.41 -12.91
CA ASN A 35 -22.24 12.45 -13.22
C ASN A 35 -22.99 12.98 -11.99
N LYS A 36 -23.26 12.12 -11.00
CA LYS A 36 -23.89 12.51 -9.73
C LYS A 36 -22.98 13.36 -8.84
N LEU A 37 -21.66 13.13 -8.87
CA LEU A 37 -20.74 13.64 -7.84
C LEU A 37 -19.61 14.55 -8.37
N LYS A 38 -19.55 14.82 -9.68
CA LYS A 38 -18.51 15.68 -10.29
C LYS A 38 -18.53 17.13 -9.78
N ASP A 39 -19.70 17.67 -9.47
CA ASP A 39 -19.87 19.07 -9.04
C ASP A 39 -19.81 19.23 -7.51
N ARG A 40 -19.56 18.12 -6.79
CA ARG A 40 -19.42 18.12 -5.34
C ARG A 40 -18.16 18.91 -4.95
N SER A 41 -18.37 19.95 -4.16
CA SER A 41 -17.33 20.83 -3.64
C SER A 41 -17.56 21.09 -2.16
N LYS A 42 -16.47 21.36 -1.41
CA LYS A 42 -16.44 21.64 0.03
C LYS A 42 -16.49 20.41 0.95
N ASP A 43 -16.00 19.25 0.50
CA ASP A 43 -15.72 18.18 1.43
C ASP A 43 -14.57 18.59 2.37
N CYS A 44 -14.66 18.25 3.65
CA CYS A 44 -13.56 18.49 4.60
C CYS A 44 -12.44 17.47 4.36
N LEU A 45 -11.19 17.90 4.62
CA LEU A 45 -10.04 16.99 4.68
C LEU A 45 -10.25 16.00 5.84
N LEU A 46 -10.67 14.79 5.48
CA LEU A 46 -10.71 13.64 6.37
C LEU A 46 -9.62 12.68 5.93
N TRP A 47 -8.98 12.03 6.88
CA TRP A 47 -7.93 11.06 6.57
C TRP A 47 -7.92 9.96 7.61
N GLY A 48 -7.34 8.82 7.25
CA GLY A 48 -7.17 7.70 8.16
C GLY A 48 -5.96 6.92 7.72
N ASP A 49 -5.24 6.33 8.68
CA ASP A 49 -4.45 5.17 8.34
C ASP A 49 -5.42 4.07 7.94
N GLU A 50 -5.35 3.69 6.67
CA GLU A 50 -6.00 2.47 6.22
C GLU A 50 -5.00 1.36 6.52
N VAL A 51 -5.44 0.31 7.20
CA VAL A 51 -4.72 -0.97 7.22
C VAL A 51 -3.45 -0.95 8.06
N ILE A 52 -3.58 -1.13 9.38
CA ILE A 52 -2.52 -1.85 10.12
C ILE A 52 -2.86 -3.33 10.05
N GLU A 53 -2.06 -4.04 9.29
CA GLU A 53 -2.10 -5.50 9.23
C GLU A 53 -1.21 -6.09 10.32
N TYR A 54 -1.84 -6.87 11.21
CA TYR A 54 -1.15 -7.62 12.24
C TYR A 54 -1.01 -9.07 11.80
N MET A 55 0.17 -9.64 12.00
CA MET A 55 0.41 -11.08 11.94
C MET A 55 0.26 -11.68 13.34
N LEU A 56 -0.52 -12.75 13.44
CA LEU A 56 -0.68 -13.53 14.66
C LEU A 56 0.48 -14.55 14.74
N VAL A 57 1.37 -14.38 15.72
CA VAL A 57 2.58 -15.19 15.88
C VAL A 57 2.57 -15.89 17.24
N ASN A 58 2.92 -17.17 17.25
CA ASN A 58 3.20 -17.94 18.45
C ASN A 58 4.71 -18.09 18.64
N LEU A 59 5.22 -17.74 19.81
CA LEU A 59 6.63 -17.87 20.18
C LEU A 59 6.78 -18.97 21.23
N ASN A 60 7.24 -20.15 20.82
CA ASN A 60 7.39 -21.28 21.72
C ASN A 60 8.80 -21.32 22.34
N ASP A 61 8.91 -20.83 23.58
CA ASP A 61 10.16 -20.78 24.34
C ASP A 61 10.84 -22.14 24.53
N LYS A 62 10.07 -23.24 24.61
CA LYS A 62 10.62 -24.58 24.85
C LYS A 62 11.31 -25.16 23.62
N THR A 63 10.76 -24.88 22.45
CA THR A 63 11.27 -25.42 21.18
C THR A 63 12.14 -24.43 20.41
N LYS A 64 12.19 -23.16 20.87
CA LYS A 64 12.81 -22.04 20.15
C LYS A 64 12.32 -21.95 18.71
N LYS A 65 11.00 -22.06 18.53
CA LYS A 65 10.34 -21.97 17.23
C LYS A 65 9.27 -20.90 17.26
N ALA A 66 9.20 -20.15 16.17
CA ALA A 66 8.13 -19.22 15.91
C ALA A 66 7.24 -19.76 14.79
N ALA A 67 5.92 -19.61 14.92
CA ALA A 67 4.96 -20.04 13.93
C ALA A 67 3.78 -19.07 13.83
N LEU A 68 3.11 -19.05 12.68
CA LEU A 68 1.93 -18.24 12.42
C LEU A 68 0.66 -18.93 12.94
N VAL A 69 -0.18 -18.21 13.67
CA VAL A 69 -1.40 -18.75 14.28
C VAL A 69 -2.58 -18.56 13.33
N LEU A 70 -3.19 -19.65 12.89
CA LEU A 70 -4.27 -19.63 11.89
C LEU A 70 -5.67 -19.30 12.47
N ASN A 71 -5.74 -18.49 13.52
CA ASN A 71 -6.97 -18.21 14.29
C ASN A 71 -7.60 -16.84 13.98
N ALA A 72 -7.32 -16.21 12.83
CA ALA A 72 -7.90 -14.91 12.50
C ALA A 72 -9.43 -14.92 12.46
N GLN A 73 -10.07 -15.99 11.95
CA GLN A 73 -11.53 -16.08 11.81
C GLN A 73 -12.29 -15.87 13.15
N PRO A 74 -12.09 -16.70 14.19
CA PRO A 74 -12.83 -16.53 15.45
C PRO A 74 -12.48 -15.23 16.19
N ILE A 75 -11.31 -14.64 15.92
CA ILE A 75 -10.92 -13.34 16.48
C ILE A 75 -11.71 -12.23 15.80
N LEU A 76 -11.77 -12.25 14.46
CA LEU A 76 -12.51 -11.26 13.69
C LEU A 76 -14.02 -11.32 13.95
N GLU A 77 -14.59 -12.51 14.11
CA GLU A 77 -16.01 -12.66 14.47
C GLU A 77 -16.36 -11.92 15.77
N LYS A 78 -15.50 -12.01 16.80
CA LYS A 78 -15.67 -11.30 18.07
C LYS A 78 -15.44 -9.80 17.95
N LEU A 79 -14.39 -9.38 17.23
CA LEU A 79 -14.08 -7.97 17.03
C LEU A 79 -15.16 -7.25 16.23
N MET A 80 -15.71 -7.91 15.22
CA MET A 80 -16.81 -7.38 14.42
C MET A 80 -18.13 -7.38 15.20
N GLU A 81 -18.35 -8.32 16.13
CA GLU A 81 -19.54 -8.32 16.98
C GLU A 81 -19.65 -7.03 17.82
N ASP A 82 -18.53 -6.53 18.35
CA ASP A 82 -18.50 -5.26 19.09
C ASP A 82 -18.82 -4.06 18.19
N GLU A 83 -18.37 -4.08 16.92
CA GLU A 83 -18.73 -3.08 15.90
C GLU A 83 -20.23 -3.10 15.61
N TYR A 84 -20.85 -4.28 15.48
CA TYR A 84 -22.28 -4.43 15.23
C TYR A 84 -23.14 -3.99 16.42
N LYS A 85 -22.66 -4.19 17.66
CA LYS A 85 -23.39 -3.80 18.87
C LYS A 85 -23.34 -2.29 19.14
N HIS A 86 -22.23 -1.63 18.76
CA HIS A 86 -22.01 -0.20 19.03
C HIS A 86 -21.61 0.60 17.78
N PRO A 87 -22.48 0.67 16.74
CA PRO A 87 -22.14 1.24 15.44
C PRO A 87 -21.80 2.74 15.48
N GLU A 88 -22.30 3.51 16.46
CA GLU A 88 -22.01 4.96 16.54
C GLU A 88 -20.82 5.33 17.44
N GLU A 89 -20.36 4.40 18.29
CA GLU A 89 -19.32 4.63 19.31
C GLU A 89 -18.04 3.80 19.11
N HIS A 90 -18.01 2.93 18.09
CA HIS A 90 -16.82 2.13 17.78
C HIS A 90 -15.61 3.03 17.46
N GLN A 91 -14.52 2.79 18.19
CA GLN A 91 -13.27 3.53 18.02
C GLN A 91 -12.30 2.83 17.05
N THR A 92 -12.57 1.56 16.73
CA THR A 92 -11.75 0.68 15.91
C THR A 92 -12.66 -0.14 14.99
N THR A 93 -12.19 -0.45 13.80
CA THR A 93 -12.89 -1.24 12.78
C THR A 93 -11.96 -2.34 12.28
N TRP A 94 -12.48 -3.56 12.18
CA TRP A 94 -11.69 -4.75 11.87
C TRP A 94 -12.17 -5.45 10.60
N ARG A 95 -11.25 -5.84 9.72
CA ARG A 95 -11.56 -6.53 8.46
C ARG A 95 -10.64 -7.74 8.27
N PRO A 96 -11.10 -8.81 7.60
CA PRO A 96 -10.24 -9.92 7.24
C PRO A 96 -9.32 -9.56 6.09
N GLU A 97 -8.13 -10.14 6.11
CA GLU A 97 -7.16 -10.08 5.02
C GLU A 97 -6.96 -11.46 4.38
N TYR A 98 -6.08 -11.54 3.37
CA TYR A 98 -5.85 -12.74 2.58
C TYR A 98 -5.52 -14.00 3.42
N ALA A 99 -4.72 -13.84 4.48
CA ALA A 99 -4.20 -14.96 5.25
C ALA A 99 -4.98 -15.20 6.55
N SER A 100 -5.08 -16.47 6.97
CA SER A 100 -5.77 -16.86 8.21
C SER A 100 -5.01 -16.50 9.49
N TYR A 101 -3.82 -15.91 9.36
CA TYR A 101 -3.00 -15.37 10.45
C TYR A 101 -2.94 -13.84 10.42
N MET A 102 -3.71 -13.17 9.55
CA MET A 102 -3.74 -11.72 9.42
C MET A 102 -5.05 -11.13 9.91
N VAL A 103 -4.96 -9.99 10.59
CA VAL A 103 -6.10 -9.14 10.93
C VAL A 103 -5.78 -7.69 10.57
N GLU A 104 -6.73 -7.02 9.91
CA GLU A 104 -6.59 -5.62 9.52
C GLU A 104 -7.40 -4.74 10.48
N GLY A 105 -6.72 -3.76 11.10
CA GLY A 105 -7.35 -2.77 11.97
C GLY A 105 -7.29 -1.37 11.37
N THR A 106 -8.40 -0.63 11.45
CA THR A 106 -8.55 0.78 11.05
C THR A 106 -9.20 1.60 12.17
N PRO A 107 -9.06 2.93 12.19
CA PRO A 107 -9.81 3.77 13.13
C PRO A 107 -11.31 3.73 12.80
N GLY A 108 -12.17 3.66 13.83
CA GLY A 108 -13.63 3.57 13.64
C GLY A 108 -14.27 4.82 13.03
N LYS A 109 -13.62 5.98 13.19
CA LYS A 109 -13.97 7.22 12.50
C LYS A 109 -12.71 7.83 11.87
N PRO A 110 -12.83 8.43 10.67
CA PRO A 110 -11.70 9.11 10.06
C PRO A 110 -11.24 10.28 10.94
N TYR A 111 -9.94 10.53 10.96
CA TYR A 111 -9.35 11.68 11.61
C TYR A 111 -9.74 12.98 10.89
N GLY A 112 -9.98 14.02 11.69
CA GLY A 112 -10.36 15.32 11.18
C GLY A 112 -9.18 16.20 10.71
N PRO A 113 -9.48 17.43 10.26
CA PRO A 113 -8.49 18.35 9.70
C PRO A 113 -7.57 19.01 10.75
N ARG A 114 -7.92 18.97 12.04
CA ARG A 114 -7.14 19.64 13.11
C ARG A 114 -5.80 18.96 13.38
N MET A 115 -4.82 19.75 13.85
CA MET A 115 -3.50 19.26 14.25
C MET A 115 -3.57 18.32 15.46
N SER A 116 -4.50 18.56 16.39
CA SER A 116 -4.68 17.72 17.58
C SER A 116 -4.95 16.24 17.28
N HIS A 117 -5.47 15.91 16.09
CA HIS A 117 -5.66 14.52 15.67
C HIS A 117 -4.34 13.76 15.47
N PHE A 118 -3.22 14.46 15.20
CA PHE A 118 -1.91 13.82 15.07
C PHE A 118 -1.45 13.14 16.36
N ASN A 119 -1.88 13.63 17.53
CA ASN A 119 -1.54 13.03 18.81
C ASN A 119 -2.41 11.81 19.18
N VAL A 120 -3.49 11.55 18.42
CA VAL A 120 -4.45 10.45 18.65
C VAL A 120 -4.09 9.20 17.84
N VAL A 121 -3.34 9.34 16.75
CA VAL A 121 -2.99 8.23 15.83
C VAL A 121 -2.33 7.07 16.59
N GLU A 122 -1.22 7.34 17.27
CA GLU A 122 -0.47 6.32 18.01
C GLU A 122 -1.31 5.66 19.10
N ALA A 123 -2.12 6.44 19.83
CA ALA A 123 -3.01 5.93 20.87
C ALA A 123 -4.07 4.97 20.28
N ASN A 124 -4.62 5.30 19.11
CA ASN A 124 -5.57 4.43 18.41
C ASN A 124 -4.90 3.15 17.89
N MET A 125 -3.67 3.23 17.38
CA MET A 125 -2.88 2.06 16.96
C MET A 125 -2.59 1.13 18.14
N ARG A 126 -2.16 1.68 19.28
CA ARG A 126 -1.92 0.94 20.53
C ARG A 126 -3.19 0.24 21.01
N ARG A 127 -4.34 0.94 21.01
CA ARG A 127 -5.64 0.37 21.38
C ARG A 127 -6.01 -0.82 20.50
N ARG A 128 -5.85 -0.70 19.18
CA ARG A 128 -6.11 -1.82 18.24
C ARG A 128 -5.27 -3.05 18.58
N ARG A 129 -3.98 -2.85 18.85
CA ARG A 129 -3.08 -3.95 19.26
C ARG A 129 -3.55 -4.59 20.57
N GLU A 130 -3.91 -3.79 21.57
CA GLU A 130 -4.40 -4.28 22.86
C GLU A 130 -5.71 -5.09 22.73
N GLU A 131 -6.64 -4.66 21.87
CA GLU A 131 -7.89 -5.38 21.59
C GLU A 131 -7.61 -6.79 21.03
N VAL A 132 -6.71 -6.91 20.05
CA VAL A 132 -6.30 -8.22 19.50
C VAL A 132 -5.57 -9.05 20.55
N MET A 133 -4.64 -8.44 21.31
CA MET A 133 -3.88 -9.14 22.36
C MET A 133 -4.80 -9.70 23.46
N LYS A 134 -5.86 -8.98 23.84
CA LYS A 134 -6.87 -9.48 24.80
C LYS A 134 -7.58 -10.73 24.28
N LEU A 135 -7.82 -10.84 22.97
CA LEU A 135 -8.43 -12.02 22.37
C LEU A 135 -7.45 -13.17 22.17
N LEU A 136 -6.15 -12.88 22.09
CA LEU A 136 -5.08 -13.87 21.99
C LEU A 136 -4.64 -14.44 23.34
N SER A 137 -5.08 -13.86 24.46
CA SER A 137 -4.63 -14.20 25.82
C SER A 137 -4.97 -15.63 26.28
N TYR A 138 -5.64 -16.43 25.45
CA TYR A 138 -5.86 -17.85 25.73
C TYR A 138 -4.56 -18.67 25.71
N ASP A 139 -3.53 -18.19 25.01
CA ASP A 139 -2.18 -18.74 25.04
C ASP A 139 -1.18 -17.59 25.26
N PRO A 140 -0.40 -17.59 26.36
CA PRO A 140 0.56 -16.52 26.64
C PRO A 140 1.70 -16.43 25.62
N ASN A 141 1.86 -17.44 24.76
CA ASN A 141 2.87 -17.44 23.70
C ASN A 141 2.39 -16.75 22.42
N ASN A 142 1.13 -16.32 22.34
CA ASN A 142 0.57 -15.66 21.17
C ASN A 142 0.72 -14.14 21.24
N PHE A 143 1.20 -13.56 20.14
CA PHE A 143 1.45 -12.13 20.01
C PHE A 143 0.88 -11.61 18.68
N ALA A 144 0.34 -10.39 18.71
CA ALA A 144 -0.04 -9.62 17.54
C ALA A 144 1.11 -8.71 17.14
N MET A 145 1.82 -9.06 16.07
CA MET A 145 3.03 -8.36 15.63
C MET A 145 2.77 -7.66 14.29
N THR A 146 3.32 -6.45 14.13
CA THR A 146 3.30 -5.72 12.85
C THR A 146 4.60 -5.98 12.10
N LEU A 147 4.60 -7.05 11.31
CA LEU A 147 5.75 -7.49 10.53
C LEU A 147 5.40 -7.42 9.06
N SER A 148 6.22 -6.80 8.20
CA SER A 148 5.91 -6.82 6.77
C SER A 148 6.02 -8.19 6.15
N VAL A 149 6.97 -9.02 6.59
CA VAL A 149 7.09 -10.40 6.14
C VAL A 149 7.42 -11.30 7.32
N PHE A 150 6.77 -12.45 7.42
CA PHE A 150 7.16 -13.49 8.35
C PHE A 150 8.43 -14.20 7.82
N PRO A 151 9.59 -14.14 8.52
CA PRO A 151 10.88 -14.58 7.97
C PRO A 151 10.89 -16.00 7.40
N ARG A 152 10.12 -16.91 8.01
CA ARG A 152 10.08 -18.34 7.66
C ARG A 152 8.77 -18.78 6.99
N ILE A 153 8.08 -17.86 6.32
CA ILE A 153 6.86 -18.17 5.58
C ILE A 153 7.13 -19.28 4.55
N GLY A 154 6.31 -20.34 4.51
CA GLY A 154 6.50 -21.48 3.61
C GLY A 154 7.65 -22.43 3.97
N CYS A 155 8.30 -22.29 5.13
CA CYS A 155 9.23 -23.29 5.66
C CYS A 155 8.47 -24.45 6.33
N ALA A 156 9.14 -25.56 6.61
CA ALA A 156 8.51 -26.67 7.33
C ALA A 156 7.94 -26.22 8.70
N ASN A 157 6.69 -26.60 9.00
CA ASN A 157 6.00 -26.35 10.27
C ASN A 157 5.88 -24.86 10.67
N PHE A 158 5.72 -23.96 9.70
CA PHE A 158 5.60 -22.52 9.96
C PHE A 158 4.23 -22.08 10.49
N THR A 159 3.24 -22.96 10.56
CA THR A 159 1.87 -22.65 11.02
C THR A 159 1.49 -23.43 12.29
N ILE A 160 0.58 -22.85 13.08
CA ILE A 160 -0.12 -23.50 14.18
C ILE A 160 -1.64 -23.34 13.97
N PRO A 161 -2.39 -24.46 13.87
CA PRO A 161 -1.93 -25.85 13.78
C PRO A 161 -1.01 -26.13 12.57
N GLN A 162 -0.24 -27.22 12.65
CA GLN A 162 0.68 -27.61 11.57
C GLN A 162 -0.11 -28.22 10.42
N HIS A 163 0.01 -27.62 9.23
CA HIS A 163 -0.57 -28.13 7.99
C HIS A 163 0.53 -28.39 6.96
N LEU A 164 0.33 -29.42 6.14
CA LEU A 164 1.20 -29.74 5.02
C LEU A 164 0.61 -29.17 3.72
N PRO A 165 1.44 -28.67 2.80
CA PRO A 165 0.95 -28.17 1.52
C PRO A 165 0.37 -29.29 0.65
N ASP A 166 -0.72 -29.01 -0.07
CA ASP A 166 -1.29 -29.89 -1.10
C ASP A 166 -1.03 -29.34 -2.51
N PRO A 167 0.00 -29.83 -3.20
CA PRO A 167 0.38 -29.35 -4.53
C PRO A 167 -0.45 -29.96 -5.67
N ILE A 168 -1.35 -30.92 -5.39
CA ILE A 168 -2.11 -31.64 -6.41
C ILE A 168 -3.56 -31.13 -6.45
N ASN A 169 -4.26 -31.20 -5.32
CA ASN A 169 -5.68 -30.87 -5.22
C ASN A 169 -5.93 -29.52 -4.53
N GLY A 170 -4.89 -28.91 -3.96
CA GLY A 170 -5.01 -27.63 -3.29
C GLY A 170 -5.49 -26.50 -4.20
N VAL A 171 -6.03 -25.46 -3.58
CA VAL A 171 -6.44 -24.19 -4.18
C VAL A 171 -5.23 -23.52 -4.83
N SER A 172 -4.17 -23.33 -4.04
CA SER A 172 -2.93 -22.70 -4.48
C SER A 172 -2.03 -23.65 -5.28
N ARG A 173 -2.11 -24.96 -5.02
CA ARG A 173 -1.17 -25.98 -5.53
C ARG A 173 0.30 -25.64 -5.28
N SER A 174 0.55 -24.94 -4.17
CA SER A 174 1.90 -24.53 -3.77
C SER A 174 2.71 -25.73 -3.27
N LEU A 175 4.03 -25.66 -3.45
CA LEU A 175 4.98 -26.60 -2.86
C LEU A 175 5.25 -26.34 -1.37
N PHE A 176 4.99 -25.13 -0.90
CA PHE A 176 5.47 -24.62 0.39
C PHE A 176 4.34 -24.12 1.29
N PHE A 177 3.26 -23.63 0.70
CA PHE A 177 2.21 -22.92 1.42
C PHE A 177 0.93 -23.79 1.53
N PRO A 178 0.47 -24.14 2.75
CA PRO A 178 -0.79 -24.87 2.94
C PRO A 178 -1.99 -23.95 2.68
N ASP A 179 -3.08 -24.52 2.15
CA ASP A 179 -4.28 -23.74 1.83
C ASP A 179 -5.05 -23.29 3.08
N GLU A 180 -4.84 -23.95 4.22
CA GLU A 180 -5.39 -23.54 5.51
C GLU A 180 -4.80 -22.23 6.02
N ALA A 181 -3.62 -21.84 5.52
CA ALA A 181 -3.07 -20.52 5.77
C ALA A 181 -3.77 -19.40 4.98
N ILE A 182 -4.60 -19.73 3.98
CA ILE A 182 -5.50 -18.79 3.28
C ILE A 182 -6.77 -18.64 4.12
N PHE A 183 -7.20 -17.40 4.35
CA PHE A 183 -8.38 -17.10 5.17
C PHE A 183 -9.61 -17.88 4.70
N GLY A 184 -10.12 -18.75 5.56
CA GLY A 184 -11.25 -19.64 5.27
C GLY A 184 -12.62 -19.02 5.50
N GLY A 185 -12.69 -17.94 6.30
CA GLY A 185 -13.96 -17.30 6.68
C GLY A 185 -14.66 -16.55 5.54
N HIS A 186 -13.98 -16.31 4.40
CA HIS A 186 -14.60 -15.66 3.25
C HIS A 186 -14.15 -16.31 1.92
N PRO A 187 -15.09 -16.68 1.02
CA PRO A 187 -14.79 -17.42 -0.21
C PRO A 187 -13.92 -16.65 -1.22
N ARG A 188 -13.88 -15.31 -1.11
CA ARG A 188 -13.10 -14.42 -2.00
C ARG A 188 -11.64 -14.82 -2.10
N PHE A 189 -10.93 -15.02 -1.00
CA PHE A 189 -9.46 -15.17 -1.02
C PHE A 189 -9.00 -16.48 -1.66
N ARG A 190 -9.71 -17.59 -1.37
CA ARG A 190 -9.49 -18.88 -2.03
C ARG A 190 -9.83 -18.81 -3.52
N THR A 191 -10.94 -18.15 -3.86
CA THR A 191 -11.35 -17.95 -5.26
C THR A 191 -10.31 -17.13 -6.03
N LEU A 192 -9.80 -16.06 -5.44
CA LEU A 192 -8.77 -15.19 -6.02
C LEU A 192 -7.51 -16.00 -6.34
N SER A 193 -7.03 -16.79 -5.38
CA SER A 193 -5.85 -17.66 -5.54
C SER A 193 -6.03 -18.67 -6.68
N ARG A 194 -7.20 -19.32 -6.73
CA ARG A 194 -7.54 -20.29 -7.78
C ARG A 194 -7.61 -19.63 -9.16
N ASN A 195 -8.37 -18.53 -9.27
CA ASN A 195 -8.66 -17.90 -10.55
C ASN A 195 -7.42 -17.23 -11.15
N VAL A 196 -6.54 -16.63 -10.34
CA VAL A 196 -5.24 -16.10 -10.80
C VAL A 196 -4.38 -17.22 -11.39
N ARG A 197 -4.28 -18.37 -10.70
CA ARG A 197 -3.53 -19.55 -11.19
C ARG A 197 -4.12 -20.11 -12.48
N GLU A 198 -5.45 -20.25 -12.54
CA GLU A 198 -6.15 -20.82 -13.71
C GLU A 198 -6.11 -19.88 -14.92
N ARG A 199 -6.27 -18.58 -14.71
CA ARG A 199 -6.08 -17.55 -15.75
C ARG A 199 -4.67 -17.59 -16.31
N ARG A 200 -3.66 -17.59 -15.44
CA ARG A 200 -2.26 -17.65 -15.83
C ARG A 200 -1.87 -18.96 -16.52
N LYS A 201 -2.65 -20.04 -16.29
CA LYS A 201 -2.38 -21.45 -16.68
C LYS A 201 -1.12 -22.04 -16.03
N GLU A 202 -0.47 -21.29 -15.16
CA GLU A 202 0.75 -21.64 -14.44
C GLU A 202 0.63 -21.10 -13.01
N ARG A 203 1.40 -21.66 -12.08
CA ARG A 203 1.53 -21.08 -10.75
C ARG A 203 2.21 -19.71 -10.84
N PRO A 204 1.88 -18.77 -9.94
CA PRO A 204 2.73 -17.60 -9.72
C PRO A 204 4.18 -18.03 -9.54
N ALA A 205 5.11 -17.27 -10.11
CA ALA A 205 6.53 -17.55 -10.03
C ALA A 205 7.24 -16.29 -9.55
N ILE A 206 7.68 -16.33 -8.30
CA ILE A 206 8.33 -15.22 -7.62
C ILE A 206 9.79 -15.64 -7.41
N ASN A 207 10.71 -14.85 -7.96
CA ASN A 207 12.15 -15.09 -7.82
C ASN A 207 12.76 -13.85 -7.18
N VAL A 208 13.21 -13.99 -5.94
CA VAL A 208 13.84 -12.91 -5.17
C VAL A 208 15.35 -13.17 -5.13
N PRO A 209 16.22 -12.21 -5.47
CA PRO A 209 17.66 -12.43 -5.43
C PRO A 209 18.10 -12.80 -4.00
N ILE A 210 18.91 -13.85 -3.87
CA ILE A 210 19.46 -14.26 -2.58
C ILE A 210 20.62 -13.35 -2.18
N PHE A 211 20.76 -13.09 -0.89
CA PHE A 211 21.95 -12.44 -0.36
C PHE A 211 23.17 -13.34 -0.57
N ASN A 212 24.24 -12.83 -1.17
CA ASN A 212 25.48 -13.58 -1.38
C ASN A 212 26.44 -13.33 -0.21
N ASP A 213 26.40 -14.21 0.79
CA ASP A 213 27.31 -14.21 1.94
C ASP A 213 28.53 -15.12 1.67
N LYS A 214 29.49 -15.15 2.60
CA LYS A 214 30.80 -15.80 2.49
C LYS A 214 30.73 -17.30 2.15
N LYS A 215 29.71 -18.01 2.62
CA LYS A 215 29.50 -19.44 2.38
C LYS A 215 28.27 -19.76 1.53
N THR A 216 27.61 -18.74 0.98
CA THR A 216 26.49 -18.95 0.06
C THR A 216 27.02 -19.63 -1.21
N LYS A 217 26.43 -20.76 -1.58
CA LYS A 217 26.80 -21.46 -2.81
C LYS A 217 26.53 -20.55 -4.00
N SER A 218 27.49 -20.38 -4.90
CA SER A 218 27.33 -19.62 -6.14
C SER A 218 27.64 -20.52 -7.35
N PRO A 219 26.66 -20.79 -8.25
CA PRO A 219 25.27 -20.31 -8.19
C PRO A 219 24.46 -21.02 -7.09
N PHE A 220 23.58 -20.28 -6.41
CA PHE A 220 22.59 -20.85 -5.51
C PHE A 220 21.50 -21.50 -6.37
N ILE A 221 21.42 -22.82 -6.33
CA ILE A 221 20.43 -23.60 -7.07
C ILE A 221 19.69 -24.47 -6.06
N GLU A 222 18.38 -24.28 -5.99
CA GLU A 222 17.50 -25.12 -5.18
C GLU A 222 17.09 -26.35 -5.99
N ASP A 223 17.52 -27.53 -5.55
CA ASP A 223 17.14 -28.78 -6.19
C ASP A 223 15.78 -29.25 -5.66
N PHE A 224 14.73 -29.01 -6.44
CA PHE A 224 13.39 -29.48 -6.15
C PHE A 224 13.11 -30.90 -6.66
N THR A 225 14.08 -31.57 -7.32
CA THR A 225 13.86 -32.86 -8.00
C THR A 225 13.32 -33.92 -7.06
N ALA A 226 13.82 -34.00 -5.82
CA ALA A 226 13.31 -34.92 -4.82
C ALA A 226 11.85 -34.65 -4.43
N LEU A 227 11.45 -33.37 -4.34
CA LEU A 227 10.09 -32.95 -4.01
C LEU A 227 9.13 -33.20 -5.18
N TYR A 228 9.56 -32.92 -6.41
CA TYR A 228 8.76 -33.22 -7.61
C TYR A 228 8.58 -34.73 -7.82
N ASN A 229 9.62 -35.52 -7.56
CA ASN A 229 9.58 -36.97 -7.66
C ASN A 229 8.68 -37.59 -6.60
N SER A 230 8.73 -37.12 -5.35
CA SER A 230 7.83 -37.61 -4.29
C SER A 230 6.36 -37.26 -4.55
N LEU A 231 6.10 -36.17 -5.25
CA LEU A 231 4.76 -35.68 -5.57
C LEU A 231 4.25 -36.10 -6.97
N ASN A 232 5.02 -36.89 -7.74
CA ASN A 232 4.70 -37.29 -9.12
C ASN A 232 4.33 -36.12 -10.06
N LEU A 233 4.92 -34.95 -9.85
CA LEU A 233 4.63 -33.74 -10.62
C LEU A 233 5.52 -33.68 -11.88
N LYS A 234 4.91 -33.47 -13.05
CA LYS A 234 5.60 -33.53 -14.36
C LYS A 234 6.57 -32.37 -14.67
N SER A 235 6.51 -31.25 -13.93
CA SER A 235 7.28 -30.04 -14.27
C SER A 235 8.45 -29.81 -13.29
N THR A 236 9.67 -30.14 -13.67
CA THR A 236 10.86 -29.85 -12.87
C THR A 236 11.16 -28.36 -12.84
N GLY A 237 10.89 -27.65 -11.73
CA GLY A 237 11.56 -26.38 -11.35
C GLY A 237 11.74 -25.27 -12.40
N ALA A 238 11.05 -25.29 -13.55
CA ALA A 238 11.42 -24.53 -14.75
C ALA A 238 11.32 -23.01 -14.59
N SER A 239 10.63 -22.56 -13.53
CA SER A 239 10.43 -21.16 -13.19
C SER A 239 11.41 -20.62 -12.14
N ALA A 240 12.17 -21.49 -11.47
CA ALA A 240 13.17 -21.09 -10.48
C ALA A 240 14.45 -20.64 -11.18
N LYS A 241 14.96 -19.46 -10.81
CA LYS A 241 16.20 -18.90 -11.38
C LYS A 241 17.41 -19.21 -10.47
N PRO A 242 18.61 -19.44 -11.04
CA PRO A 242 19.84 -19.47 -10.25
C PRO A 242 20.03 -18.16 -9.47
N ASP A 243 20.62 -18.23 -8.28
CA ASP A 243 20.85 -17.08 -7.38
C ASP A 243 19.56 -16.38 -6.90
N HIS A 244 18.43 -17.08 -6.93
CA HIS A 244 17.15 -16.56 -6.45
C HIS A 244 16.44 -17.54 -5.52
N ILE A 245 15.79 -16.98 -4.49
CA ILE A 245 14.82 -17.65 -3.62
C ILE A 245 13.53 -17.81 -4.42
N TYR A 246 13.08 -19.05 -4.59
CA TYR A 246 11.87 -19.36 -5.34
C TYR A 246 10.64 -19.41 -4.44
N MET A 247 9.56 -18.73 -4.84
CA MET A 247 8.25 -18.77 -4.17
C MET A 247 7.16 -18.91 -5.23
N ASP A 248 6.08 -19.63 -4.93
CA ASP A 248 5.13 -20.13 -5.95
C ASP A 248 3.64 -19.89 -5.63
N CYS A 249 3.34 -19.06 -4.64
CA CYS A 249 2.00 -18.87 -4.13
C CYS A 249 1.67 -17.39 -3.89
N MET A 250 0.40 -17.04 -4.06
CA MET A 250 -0.17 -15.73 -3.73
C MET A 250 0.08 -15.34 -2.26
N GLY A 251 0.06 -16.31 -1.35
CA GLY A 251 0.29 -16.12 0.08
C GLY A 251 1.69 -15.64 0.46
N PHE A 252 2.70 -15.82 -0.39
CA PHE A 252 4.01 -15.20 -0.15
C PHE A 252 4.00 -13.68 -0.31
N GLY A 253 3.04 -13.16 -1.08
CA GLY A 253 2.87 -11.72 -1.30
C GLY A 253 1.72 -11.14 -0.50
N MET A 254 0.49 -11.59 -0.72
CA MET A 254 -0.68 -11.08 0.02
C MET A 254 -0.72 -11.54 1.48
N GLY A 255 0.16 -12.48 1.88
CA GLY A 255 0.42 -12.77 3.29
C GLY A 255 1.46 -11.86 3.93
N CYS A 256 1.92 -10.81 3.24
CA CYS A 256 2.78 -9.76 3.78
C CYS A 256 1.92 -8.58 4.26
N CYS A 257 2.43 -7.85 5.26
CA CYS A 257 1.77 -6.68 5.81
C CYS A 257 2.35 -5.35 5.28
N CYS A 258 1.54 -4.31 5.32
CA CYS A 258 1.83 -2.95 4.89
C CYS A 258 1.16 -1.90 5.78
N LEU A 259 1.53 -0.66 5.52
CA LEU A 259 0.91 0.52 6.09
C LEU A 259 0.34 1.37 4.94
N GLN A 260 -0.96 1.66 4.98
CA GLN A 260 -1.62 2.46 3.95
C GLN A 260 -2.24 3.71 4.58
N VAL A 261 -2.41 4.78 3.80
CA VAL A 261 -3.05 6.01 4.28
C VAL A 261 -4.01 6.50 3.23
N THR A 262 -5.26 6.74 3.61
CA THR A 262 -6.28 7.28 2.73
C THR A 262 -6.68 8.69 3.14
N PHE A 263 -6.77 9.55 2.12
CA PHE A 263 -7.12 10.96 2.24
C PHE A 263 -8.39 11.21 1.44
N GLN A 264 -9.33 11.95 2.03
CA GLN A 264 -10.46 12.54 1.34
C GLN A 264 -10.10 13.97 0.94
N ALA A 265 -10.14 14.26 -0.35
CA ALA A 265 -9.89 15.59 -0.88
C ALA A 265 -11.18 16.43 -0.90
N CYS A 266 -11.04 17.76 -1.01
CA CYS A 266 -12.21 18.65 -1.01
C CYS A 266 -13.08 18.56 -2.28
N ASN A 267 -12.49 18.08 -3.37
CA ASN A 267 -13.11 17.90 -4.69
C ASN A 267 -12.27 16.96 -5.57
N ILE A 268 -12.80 16.59 -6.73
CA ILE A 268 -12.11 15.72 -7.69
C ILE A 268 -10.79 16.32 -8.22
N CYS A 269 -10.70 17.64 -8.43
CA CYS A 269 -9.50 18.28 -8.94
C CYS A 269 -8.35 18.19 -7.93
N GLU A 270 -8.65 18.43 -6.65
CA GLU A 270 -7.70 18.27 -5.55
C GLU A 270 -7.29 16.80 -5.37
N ALA A 271 -8.22 15.86 -5.49
CA ALA A 271 -7.91 14.43 -5.44
C ALA A 271 -6.93 14.03 -6.56
N ARG A 272 -7.17 14.48 -7.80
CA ARG A 272 -6.28 14.23 -8.94
C ARG A 272 -4.91 14.87 -8.74
N LEU A 273 -4.88 16.08 -8.19
CA LEU A 273 -3.64 16.75 -7.88
C LEU A 273 -2.84 15.97 -6.82
N LEU A 274 -3.46 15.60 -5.69
CA LEU A 274 -2.80 14.85 -4.64
C LEU A 274 -2.29 13.48 -5.13
N TYR A 275 -3.07 12.78 -5.96
CA TYR A 275 -2.65 11.53 -6.59
C TYR A 275 -1.32 11.70 -7.37
N ASP A 276 -1.25 12.75 -8.18
CA ASP A 276 -0.07 13.03 -9.00
C ASP A 276 1.13 13.46 -8.15
N GLN A 277 0.92 14.35 -7.18
CA GLN A 277 1.99 14.91 -6.35
C GLN A 277 2.58 13.89 -5.38
N LEU A 278 1.80 12.91 -4.93
CA LEU A 278 2.26 11.85 -4.03
C LEU A 278 2.99 10.71 -4.75
N THR A 279 2.75 10.53 -6.04
CA THR A 279 3.36 9.44 -6.82
C THR A 279 4.90 9.42 -6.78
N PRO A 280 5.61 10.54 -6.99
CA PRO A 280 7.08 10.59 -6.92
C PRO A 280 7.63 10.23 -5.53
N LEU A 281 6.82 10.40 -4.48
CA LEU A 281 7.17 10.07 -3.10
C LEU A 281 7.00 8.58 -2.80
N CYS A 282 6.23 7.83 -3.59
CA CYS A 282 6.04 6.40 -3.38
C CYS A 282 7.34 5.59 -3.27
N PRO A 283 8.29 5.67 -4.22
CA PRO A 283 9.56 4.93 -4.12
C PRO A 283 10.44 5.42 -2.96
N ILE A 284 10.40 6.72 -2.65
CA ILE A 284 11.17 7.32 -1.54
C ILE A 284 10.71 6.72 -0.21
N MET A 285 9.39 6.69 0.00
CA MET A 285 8.80 6.14 1.21
C MET A 285 8.94 4.62 1.29
N LEU A 286 8.89 3.91 0.17
CA LEU A 286 9.18 2.47 0.14
C LEU A 286 10.60 2.19 0.64
N ALA A 287 11.61 2.91 0.13
CA ALA A 287 12.99 2.76 0.57
C ALA A 287 13.20 3.16 2.04
N LEU A 288 12.57 4.25 2.48
CA LEU A 288 12.68 4.76 3.85
C LEU A 288 11.98 3.86 4.88
N SER A 289 10.92 3.16 4.49
CA SER A 289 10.16 2.25 5.36
C SER A 289 10.62 0.79 5.26
N ALA A 290 11.63 0.47 4.45
CA ALA A 290 12.09 -0.90 4.19
C ALA A 290 12.20 -1.79 5.46
N SER A 291 11.42 -2.87 5.50
CA SER A 291 11.32 -3.79 6.65
C SER A 291 11.33 -5.27 6.26
N SER A 292 11.58 -5.60 4.99
CA SER A 292 11.48 -6.97 4.46
C SER A 292 12.82 -7.52 3.94
N ALA A 293 13.64 -8.11 4.82
CA ALA A 293 14.97 -8.64 4.46
C ALA A 293 15.02 -10.17 4.26
N ILE A 294 14.07 -10.92 4.83
CA ILE A 294 14.09 -12.39 4.86
C ILE A 294 12.84 -12.94 4.16
N PHE A 295 13.03 -13.84 3.20
CA PHE A 295 11.94 -14.56 2.54
C PHE A 295 12.20 -16.06 2.58
N ARG A 296 11.19 -16.83 2.97
CA ARG A 296 11.23 -18.31 3.01
C ARG A 296 12.44 -18.89 3.75
N GLY A 297 12.86 -18.23 4.84
CA GLY A 297 14.01 -18.64 5.65
C GLY A 297 15.37 -18.30 5.05
N TYR A 298 15.43 -17.45 4.02
CA TYR A 298 16.69 -17.00 3.42
C TYR A 298 16.82 -15.48 3.48
N LEU A 299 18.04 -15.00 3.71
CA LEU A 299 18.36 -13.58 3.53
C LEU A 299 18.30 -13.24 2.04
N SER A 300 17.54 -12.20 1.71
CA SER A 300 17.39 -11.69 0.35
C SER A 300 18.27 -10.48 0.09
N ASP A 301 18.56 -10.20 -1.17
CA ASP A 301 19.30 -9.00 -1.61
C ASP A 301 18.38 -7.81 -1.95
N ILE A 302 17.15 -7.87 -1.43
CA ILE A 302 16.17 -6.79 -1.43
C ILE A 302 15.73 -6.52 0.01
N ASP A 303 15.22 -5.32 0.26
CA ASP A 303 14.77 -4.89 1.59
C ASP A 303 13.27 -4.56 1.64
N CYS A 304 12.52 -4.82 0.57
CA CYS A 304 11.09 -4.48 0.45
C CYS A 304 10.23 -5.62 -0.10
N ARG A 305 8.96 -5.68 0.30
CA ARG A 305 7.99 -6.69 -0.15
C ARG A 305 7.43 -6.47 -1.57
N TRP A 306 7.51 -5.25 -2.11
CA TRP A 306 6.84 -4.86 -3.36
C TRP A 306 7.00 -5.83 -4.54
N PRO A 307 8.21 -6.34 -4.89
CA PRO A 307 8.36 -7.24 -6.03
C PRO A 307 7.74 -8.62 -5.75
N VAL A 308 7.70 -9.04 -4.49
CA VAL A 308 7.11 -10.30 -4.06
C VAL A 308 5.60 -10.25 -4.21
N ILE A 309 4.95 -9.20 -3.72
CA ILE A 309 3.49 -9.02 -3.86
C ILE A 309 3.11 -8.82 -5.33
N SER A 310 3.86 -8.01 -6.08
CA SER A 310 3.61 -7.79 -7.50
C SER A 310 3.58 -9.10 -8.30
N ALA A 311 4.54 -9.99 -8.03
CA ALA A 311 4.65 -11.27 -8.71
C ALA A 311 3.67 -12.34 -8.18
N SER A 312 3.20 -12.23 -6.93
CA SER A 312 2.32 -13.23 -6.30
C SER A 312 0.89 -13.22 -6.88
N VAL A 313 0.44 -12.07 -7.38
CA VAL A 313 -0.88 -11.88 -8.02
C VAL A 313 -0.80 -11.56 -9.50
N ASP A 314 0.36 -11.79 -10.12
CA ASP A 314 0.53 -11.62 -11.56
C ASP A 314 -0.22 -12.73 -12.30
N ASP A 315 -1.37 -12.38 -12.86
CA ASP A 315 -2.28 -13.25 -13.57
C ASP A 315 -2.02 -13.31 -15.08
N ARG A 316 -0.97 -12.62 -15.57
CA ARG A 316 -0.66 -12.53 -17.00
C ARG A 316 -0.24 -13.87 -17.59
N THR A 317 -0.87 -14.24 -18.69
CA THR A 317 -0.48 -15.39 -19.51
C THR A 317 0.89 -15.18 -20.16
N ARG A 318 1.45 -16.22 -20.79
CA ARG A 318 2.71 -16.08 -21.57
C ARG A 318 2.56 -15.12 -22.76
N GLU A 319 1.39 -15.10 -23.38
CA GLU A 319 1.04 -14.19 -24.49
C GLU A 319 1.03 -12.73 -23.99
N GLU A 320 0.35 -12.45 -22.87
CA GLU A 320 0.29 -11.10 -22.29
C GLU A 320 1.64 -10.60 -21.79
N ARG A 321 2.52 -11.51 -21.35
CA ARG A 321 3.92 -11.19 -20.97
C ARG A 321 4.82 -10.96 -22.19
N GLY A 322 4.33 -11.16 -23.42
CA GLY A 322 5.11 -11.03 -24.65
C GLY A 322 6.15 -12.15 -24.84
N LEU A 323 6.04 -13.26 -24.12
CA LEU A 323 6.91 -14.44 -24.28
C LEU A 323 6.48 -15.29 -25.48
N GLU A 324 5.20 -15.24 -25.82
CA GLU A 324 4.59 -15.92 -26.96
C GLU A 324 3.77 -14.92 -27.79
N PRO A 325 3.59 -15.13 -29.11
CA PRO A 325 2.77 -14.25 -29.92
C PRO A 325 1.29 -14.31 -29.52
N LEU A 326 0.60 -13.17 -29.56
CA LEU A 326 -0.83 -13.07 -29.24
C LEU A 326 -1.66 -13.96 -30.18
N LYS A 327 -2.43 -14.89 -29.60
CA LYS A 327 -3.38 -15.76 -30.31
C LYS A 327 -4.77 -15.71 -29.70
N ASN A 328 -4.85 -15.73 -28.37
CA ASN A 328 -6.10 -15.81 -27.63
C ASN A 328 -6.38 -14.54 -26.82
N GLU A 329 -5.35 -13.79 -26.46
CA GLU A 329 -5.44 -12.61 -25.60
C GLU A 329 -5.47 -11.30 -26.40
N ARG A 330 -6.05 -10.25 -25.80
CA ARG A 330 -6.31 -8.97 -26.49
C ARG A 330 -5.09 -8.03 -26.53
N PHE A 331 -4.22 -8.09 -25.53
CA PHE A 331 -3.16 -7.10 -25.34
C PHE A 331 -1.87 -7.71 -24.78
N VAL A 332 -0.72 -7.09 -25.09
CA VAL A 332 0.56 -7.35 -24.40
C VAL A 332 0.68 -6.36 -23.24
N ILE A 333 0.76 -6.85 -22.01
CA ILE A 333 0.69 -6.03 -20.79
C ILE A 333 2.03 -6.06 -20.05
N GLN A 334 2.66 -4.89 -19.93
CA GLN A 334 4.03 -4.74 -19.39
C GLN A 334 4.13 -4.98 -17.89
N LYS A 335 3.12 -4.55 -17.12
CA LYS A 335 3.10 -4.62 -15.65
C LYS A 335 2.09 -5.65 -15.13
N SER A 336 2.34 -6.17 -13.93
CA SER A 336 1.34 -6.94 -13.18
C SER A 336 0.14 -6.05 -12.86
N ARG A 337 -1.01 -6.64 -12.50
CA ARG A 337 -2.14 -5.88 -11.94
C ARG A 337 -1.85 -5.29 -10.56
N TYR A 338 -0.81 -5.80 -9.90
CA TYR A 338 -0.20 -5.19 -8.73
C TYR A 338 1.16 -4.61 -9.14
N ASP A 339 1.25 -3.30 -9.32
CA ASP A 339 2.51 -2.63 -9.69
C ASP A 339 2.41 -1.11 -9.44
N SER A 340 3.49 -0.38 -9.64
CA SER A 340 3.53 1.09 -9.74
C SER A 340 2.44 1.66 -10.67
N ILE A 341 2.05 2.92 -10.43
CA ILE A 341 1.06 3.59 -11.28
C ILE A 341 1.48 3.63 -12.76
N ASP A 342 0.49 3.82 -13.64
CA ASP A 342 0.69 3.86 -15.08
C ASP A 342 0.40 5.24 -15.70
N SER A 343 -0.38 6.11 -15.03
CA SER A 343 -0.75 7.45 -15.52
C SER A 343 -0.96 8.45 -14.39
N TYR A 344 -0.55 9.69 -14.64
CA TYR A 344 -1.02 10.88 -13.94
C TYR A 344 -2.43 11.28 -14.40
N LEU A 345 -3.18 11.86 -13.46
CA LEU A 345 -4.57 12.22 -13.63
C LEU A 345 -4.77 13.72 -13.84
N SER A 346 -3.90 14.61 -13.38
CA SER A 346 -4.11 16.07 -13.50
C SER A 346 -3.79 16.58 -14.90
N TYR A 347 -4.51 17.61 -15.35
CA TYR A 347 -4.27 18.29 -16.63
C TYR A 347 -2.86 18.87 -16.74
N CYS A 348 -2.32 19.37 -15.62
CA CYS A 348 -0.98 19.95 -15.56
C CYS A 348 0.11 18.88 -15.69
N SER A 349 -0.25 17.60 -15.55
CA SER A 349 0.67 16.48 -15.54
C SER A 349 0.69 15.68 -16.85
N ASP A 350 -0.12 16.08 -17.84
CA ASP A 350 -0.30 15.35 -19.10
C ASP A 350 1.01 15.17 -19.87
N GLU A 351 1.89 16.18 -19.84
CA GLU A 351 3.21 16.15 -20.50
C GLU A 351 4.14 15.09 -19.91
N TYR A 352 3.91 14.64 -18.67
CA TYR A 352 4.72 13.64 -17.97
C TYR A 352 4.23 12.19 -18.16
N ASN A 353 3.08 12.01 -18.82
CA ASN A 353 2.53 10.70 -19.20
C ASN A 353 3.20 10.17 -20.48
N ASP A 354 4.45 9.76 -20.37
CA ASP A 354 5.29 9.33 -21.50
C ASP A 354 5.25 7.81 -21.78
N ILE A 355 4.46 7.03 -21.02
CA ILE A 355 4.26 5.60 -21.26
C ILE A 355 3.33 5.36 -22.45
N ASN A 356 3.70 4.41 -23.31
CA ASN A 356 2.76 3.78 -24.24
C ASN A 356 1.79 2.87 -23.48
N MET A 357 0.81 3.49 -22.83
CA MET A 357 -0.19 2.82 -22.01
C MET A 357 -1.14 2.02 -22.89
N VAL A 358 -1.34 0.76 -22.53
CA VAL A 358 -2.34 -0.11 -23.13
C VAL A 358 -3.69 0.20 -22.49
N TYR A 359 -4.71 0.52 -23.27
CA TYR A 359 -6.07 0.76 -22.78
C TYR A 359 -7.09 0.27 -23.79
N ASP A 360 -8.29 -0.05 -23.31
CA ASP A 360 -9.40 -0.44 -24.18
C ASP A 360 -10.01 0.79 -24.88
N LYS A 361 -9.93 0.82 -26.22
CA LYS A 361 -10.39 1.95 -27.04
C LYS A 361 -11.90 2.12 -27.02
N ASP A 362 -12.66 1.05 -26.90
CA ASP A 362 -14.12 1.10 -26.91
C ASP A 362 -14.63 1.68 -25.60
N ILE A 363 -14.02 1.26 -24.47
CA ILE A 363 -14.28 1.84 -23.15
C ILE A 363 -13.87 3.31 -23.11
N PHE A 364 -12.68 3.64 -23.63
CA PHE A 364 -12.21 5.01 -23.70
C PHE A 364 -13.19 5.92 -24.44
N ASN A 365 -13.65 5.51 -25.64
CA ASN A 365 -14.62 6.27 -26.42
C ASN A 365 -15.96 6.43 -25.68
N THR A 366 -16.41 5.38 -24.99
CA THR A 366 -17.64 5.42 -24.20
C THR A 366 -17.55 6.44 -23.07
N LEU A 367 -16.42 6.47 -22.34
CA LEU A 367 -16.19 7.43 -21.26
C LEU A 367 -16.13 8.86 -21.79
N THR A 368 -15.38 9.11 -22.87
CA THR A 368 -15.25 10.46 -23.45
C THR A 368 -16.56 10.99 -24.02
N ASN A 369 -17.38 10.12 -24.63
CA ASN A 369 -18.69 10.51 -25.16
C ASN A 369 -19.67 10.91 -24.05
N ASN A 370 -19.47 10.42 -22.83
CA ASN A 370 -20.26 10.75 -21.64
C ASN A 370 -19.70 11.95 -20.84
N GLY A 371 -18.75 12.72 -21.42
CA GLY A 371 -18.25 13.96 -20.82
C GLY A 371 -17.15 13.79 -19.78
N ILE A 372 -16.53 12.60 -19.70
CA ILE A 372 -15.35 12.37 -18.86
C ILE A 372 -14.10 12.83 -19.61
N ASP A 373 -13.19 13.49 -18.90
CA ASP A 373 -11.98 14.03 -19.51
C ASP A 373 -11.03 12.93 -20.01
N ARG A 374 -10.19 13.30 -21.00
CA ARG A 374 -9.29 12.37 -21.68
C ARG A 374 -8.36 11.61 -20.75
N LEU A 375 -7.81 12.25 -19.71
CA LEU A 375 -6.82 11.64 -18.83
C LEU A 375 -7.48 10.62 -17.90
N LEU A 376 -8.58 11.01 -17.25
CA LEU A 376 -9.34 10.13 -16.39
C LEU A 376 -9.95 8.97 -17.19
N ALA A 377 -10.48 9.24 -18.39
CA ALA A 377 -11.00 8.20 -19.28
C ALA A 377 -9.91 7.19 -19.66
N LYS A 378 -8.69 7.65 -19.95
CA LYS A 378 -7.55 6.78 -20.27
C LYS A 378 -7.12 5.93 -19.07
N HIS A 379 -7.09 6.51 -17.87
CA HIS A 379 -6.78 5.79 -16.64
C HIS A 379 -7.79 4.67 -16.37
N ILE A 380 -9.09 4.97 -16.40
CA ILE A 380 -10.13 3.95 -16.19
C ILE A 380 -10.11 2.88 -17.29
N ALA A 381 -9.94 3.29 -18.56
CA ALA A 381 -9.82 2.35 -19.67
C ALA A 381 -8.59 1.43 -19.57
N HIS A 382 -7.52 1.88 -18.91
CA HIS A 382 -6.35 1.06 -18.60
C HIS A 382 -6.66 0.01 -17.52
N LEU A 383 -7.34 0.39 -16.43
CA LEU A 383 -7.71 -0.56 -15.37
C LEU A 383 -8.61 -1.69 -15.88
N PHE A 384 -9.50 -1.36 -16.83
CA PHE A 384 -10.45 -2.28 -17.45
C PHE A 384 -9.86 -3.17 -18.57
N ILE A 385 -8.54 -3.11 -18.82
CA ILE A 385 -7.88 -4.14 -19.65
C ILE A 385 -7.82 -5.48 -18.94
N ARG A 386 -7.98 -5.49 -17.60
CA ARG A 386 -7.92 -6.68 -16.76
C ARG A 386 -9.25 -7.42 -16.75
N ASP A 387 -9.17 -8.73 -16.55
CA ASP A 387 -10.36 -9.54 -16.32
C ASP A 387 -10.76 -9.51 -14.83
N PRO A 388 -12.07 -9.60 -14.53
CA PRO A 388 -12.53 -9.78 -13.16
C PRO A 388 -12.13 -11.18 -12.67
N ILE A 389 -11.46 -11.23 -11.52
CA ILE A 389 -10.89 -12.47 -10.97
C ILE A 389 -11.70 -13.03 -9.79
N SER A 390 -12.68 -12.29 -9.28
CA SER A 390 -13.56 -12.74 -8.20
C SER A 390 -14.97 -12.20 -8.42
N VAL A 391 -15.84 -12.97 -9.07
CA VAL A 391 -17.24 -12.60 -9.32
C VAL A 391 -18.15 -13.55 -8.54
N PHE A 392 -19.20 -12.99 -7.92
CA PHE A 392 -20.24 -13.76 -7.24
C PHE A 392 -21.48 -13.87 -8.12
N LYS A 393 -22.10 -15.05 -8.15
CA LYS A 393 -23.25 -15.34 -9.02
C LYS A 393 -24.44 -14.43 -8.74
N GLU A 394 -24.66 -14.11 -7.47
CA GLU A 394 -25.77 -13.29 -6.97
C GLU A 394 -25.62 -11.82 -7.36
N LYS A 395 -24.41 -11.39 -7.76
CA LYS A 395 -24.07 -10.01 -8.10
C LYS A 395 -23.89 -9.78 -9.62
N LEU A 396 -24.39 -10.68 -10.45
CA LEU A 396 -24.27 -10.53 -11.91
C LEU A 396 -25.23 -9.46 -12.46
N ASP A 397 -26.47 -9.47 -11.98
CA ASP A 397 -27.52 -8.55 -12.38
C ASP A 397 -27.76 -7.58 -11.22
N LEU A 398 -27.21 -6.36 -11.36
CA LEU A 398 -27.31 -5.29 -10.37
C LEU A 398 -27.92 -4.05 -11.02
N ASP A 399 -28.43 -3.14 -10.18
CA ASP A 399 -28.90 -1.84 -10.66
C ASP A 399 -27.70 -0.91 -10.83
N ASP A 400 -27.34 -0.62 -12.08
CA ASP A 400 -26.18 0.22 -12.41
C ASP A 400 -26.32 1.68 -11.96
N GLU A 401 -27.51 2.12 -11.55
CA GLU A 401 -27.70 3.46 -10.99
C GLU A 401 -27.40 3.55 -9.49
N VAL A 402 -27.44 2.42 -8.78
CA VAL A 402 -27.34 2.35 -7.32
C VAL A 402 -26.08 1.63 -6.89
N ASP A 403 -25.78 0.49 -7.50
CA ASP A 403 -24.66 -0.38 -7.12
C ASP A 403 -23.39 -0.03 -7.91
N THR A 404 -22.23 -0.19 -7.25
CA THR A 404 -20.91 0.02 -7.88
C THR A 404 -20.03 -1.22 -7.83
N ASP A 405 -20.62 -2.39 -7.57
CA ASP A 405 -19.87 -3.63 -7.35
C ASP A 405 -19.11 -4.10 -8.59
N HIS A 406 -19.65 -3.91 -9.80
CA HIS A 406 -18.96 -4.29 -11.04
C HIS A 406 -17.73 -3.41 -11.28
N PHE A 407 -17.86 -2.11 -10.99
CA PHE A 407 -16.71 -1.19 -11.01
C PHE A 407 -15.68 -1.58 -9.94
N GLU A 408 -16.11 -1.80 -8.70
CA GLU A 408 -15.24 -2.18 -7.59
C GLU A 408 -14.57 -3.54 -7.79
N ASN A 409 -15.16 -4.46 -8.56
CA ASN A 409 -14.54 -5.73 -8.91
C ASN A 409 -13.20 -5.52 -9.61
N ILE A 410 -13.16 -4.63 -10.60
CA ILE A 410 -11.96 -4.29 -11.36
C ILE A 410 -11.08 -3.32 -10.57
N GLN A 411 -11.67 -2.28 -9.97
CA GLN A 411 -10.92 -1.26 -9.23
C GLN A 411 -10.19 -1.82 -8.02
N SER A 412 -10.86 -2.63 -7.19
CA SER A 412 -10.27 -3.19 -5.98
C SER A 412 -9.21 -4.25 -6.26
N THR A 413 -9.16 -4.80 -7.47
CA THR A 413 -8.18 -5.81 -7.91
C THR A 413 -7.11 -5.25 -8.86
N ASN A 414 -7.07 -3.93 -9.05
CA ASN A 414 -5.88 -3.24 -9.53
C ASN A 414 -5.20 -2.59 -8.32
N TRP A 415 -4.03 -3.10 -7.95
CA TRP A 415 -3.33 -2.74 -6.72
C TRP A 415 -2.10 -1.91 -7.06
N GLN A 416 -2.30 -0.60 -7.17
CA GLN A 416 -1.21 0.32 -7.50
C GLN A 416 -0.54 0.92 -6.25
N THR A 417 0.60 1.61 -6.45
CA THR A 417 1.26 2.40 -5.38
C THR A 417 0.35 3.54 -4.87
N MET A 418 -0.42 4.13 -5.78
CA MET A 418 -1.48 5.08 -5.48
C MET A 418 -2.81 4.54 -6.00
N ARG A 419 -3.89 4.72 -5.24
CA ARG A 419 -5.24 4.42 -5.73
C ARG A 419 -6.12 5.66 -5.68
N PHE A 420 -6.77 5.96 -6.80
CA PHE A 420 -7.80 6.98 -6.90
C PHE A 420 -9.15 6.34 -6.61
N LYS A 421 -9.81 6.72 -5.52
CA LYS A 421 -11.05 6.10 -5.02
C LYS A 421 -12.23 7.03 -5.28
N PRO A 422 -13.16 6.65 -6.16
CA PRO A 422 -14.45 7.31 -6.25
C PRO A 422 -15.19 7.25 -4.90
N PRO A 423 -16.10 8.20 -4.64
CA PRO A 423 -17.06 8.10 -3.55
C PRO A 423 -17.81 6.75 -3.59
N PRO A 424 -18.18 6.14 -2.46
CA PRO A 424 -19.15 5.04 -2.46
C PRO A 424 -20.58 5.56 -2.72
N PRO A 425 -21.47 4.73 -3.32
CA PRO A 425 -22.87 5.12 -3.53
C PRO A 425 -23.57 5.38 -2.19
N ASN A 426 -24.48 6.37 -2.16
CA ASN A 426 -25.33 6.69 -1.01
C ASN A 426 -24.58 7.02 0.30
N THR A 427 -23.38 7.61 0.22
CA THR A 427 -22.62 8.05 1.40
C THR A 427 -22.18 9.50 1.31
N ASP A 428 -21.88 10.10 2.48
CA ASP A 428 -21.29 11.43 2.58
C ASP A 428 -19.78 11.44 2.31
N ILE A 429 -19.20 10.32 1.88
CA ILE A 429 -17.76 10.20 1.62
C ILE A 429 -17.43 10.82 0.26
N GLY A 430 -16.39 11.65 0.23
CA GLY A 430 -15.92 12.36 -0.97
C GLY A 430 -14.94 11.57 -1.83
N TRP A 431 -14.32 12.27 -2.78
CA TRP A 431 -13.23 11.73 -3.62
C TRP A 431 -12.00 11.49 -2.78
N ARG A 432 -11.39 10.30 -2.93
CA ARG A 432 -10.29 9.87 -2.07
C ARG A 432 -9.05 9.46 -2.87
N VAL A 433 -7.91 9.58 -2.23
CA VAL A 433 -6.63 9.03 -2.70
C VAL A 433 -6.00 8.19 -1.60
N GLU A 434 -5.40 7.09 -1.97
CA GLU A 434 -4.82 6.11 -1.06
C GLU A 434 -3.34 5.91 -1.40
N PHE A 435 -2.48 6.13 -0.41
CA PHE A 435 -1.03 5.95 -0.47
C PHE A 435 -0.66 4.57 0.09
N ARG A 436 -0.17 3.67 -0.75
CA ARG A 436 -0.03 2.23 -0.48
C ARG A 436 1.39 1.63 -0.38
N PRO A 437 2.50 2.32 -0.69
CA PRO A 437 3.80 1.67 -0.82
C PRO A 437 4.48 1.36 0.53
N MET A 438 4.10 2.01 1.63
CA MET A 438 4.87 1.91 2.88
C MET A 438 4.86 0.49 3.44
N GLU A 439 6.00 0.05 3.95
CA GLU A 439 6.09 -1.18 4.73
C GLU A 439 5.62 -0.92 6.16
N VAL A 440 5.00 -1.92 6.79
CA VAL A 440 4.61 -1.81 8.19
C VAL A 440 5.86 -1.92 9.06
N GLN A 441 5.87 -1.15 10.15
CA GLN A 441 6.95 -1.07 11.11
C GLN A 441 6.60 -1.83 12.39
N LEU A 442 7.63 -2.08 13.20
CA LEU A 442 7.52 -2.93 14.38
C LEU A 442 6.69 -2.29 15.51
N THR A 443 6.86 -0.99 15.73
CA THR A 443 6.17 -0.25 16.80
C THR A 443 5.06 0.65 16.27
N ASP A 444 4.05 0.88 17.11
CA ASP A 444 2.97 1.82 16.81
C ASP A 444 3.49 3.26 16.66
N PHE A 445 4.57 3.61 17.38
CA PHE A 445 5.27 4.89 17.27
C PHE A 445 5.86 5.10 15.86
N GLU A 446 6.56 4.11 15.32
CA GLU A 446 7.13 4.20 13.96
C GLU A 446 6.02 4.30 12.91
N ASN A 447 4.98 3.46 13.02
CA ASN A 447 3.85 3.48 12.09
C ASN A 447 3.15 4.84 12.13
N ALA A 448 2.87 5.39 13.32
CA ALA A 448 2.32 6.72 13.48
C ALA A 448 3.23 7.80 12.86
N ALA A 449 4.55 7.71 13.06
CA ALA A 449 5.50 8.68 12.49
C ALA A 449 5.42 8.75 10.95
N TYR A 450 5.36 7.62 10.26
CA TYR A 450 5.21 7.57 8.81
C TYR A 450 3.85 8.10 8.33
N VAL A 451 2.76 7.76 9.02
CA VAL A 451 1.42 8.28 8.71
C VAL A 451 1.38 9.80 8.87
N VAL A 452 1.80 10.31 10.03
CA VAL A 452 1.82 11.75 10.33
C VAL A 452 2.68 12.51 9.32
N PHE A 453 3.83 11.96 8.94
CA PHE A 453 4.71 12.58 7.94
C PHE A 453 4.02 12.76 6.58
N ILE A 454 3.35 11.73 6.05
CA ILE A 454 2.67 11.84 4.76
C ILE A 454 1.47 12.78 4.84
N VAL A 455 0.72 12.75 5.94
CA VAL A 455 -0.42 13.66 6.14
C VAL A 455 0.04 15.11 6.28
N LEU A 456 1.16 15.38 6.95
CA LEU A 456 1.73 16.73 6.99
C LEU A 456 2.21 17.15 5.61
N LEU A 457 2.84 16.25 4.86
CA LEU A 457 3.33 16.53 3.52
C LEU A 457 2.19 16.84 2.54
N THR A 458 1.03 16.17 2.63
CA THR A 458 -0.14 16.51 1.80
C THR A 458 -0.64 17.93 2.09
N ARG A 459 -0.63 18.36 3.36
CA ARG A 459 -0.98 19.74 3.74
C ARG A 459 0.00 20.75 3.18
N VAL A 460 1.30 20.49 3.31
CA VAL A 460 2.38 21.32 2.77
C VAL A 460 2.26 21.47 1.25
N ILE A 461 1.99 20.36 0.53
CA ILE A 461 1.76 20.35 -0.92
C ILE A 461 0.62 21.29 -1.31
N LEU A 462 -0.52 21.20 -0.60
CA LEU A 462 -1.71 22.00 -0.91
C LEU A 462 -1.54 23.48 -0.52
N THR A 463 -0.92 23.76 0.63
CA THR A 463 -0.72 25.13 1.13
C THR A 463 0.28 25.91 0.29
N TYR A 464 1.43 25.32 -0.02
CA TYR A 464 2.46 25.99 -0.82
C TYR A 464 2.33 25.75 -2.32
N LYS A 465 1.34 24.95 -2.76
CA LYS A 465 1.15 24.57 -4.16
C LYS A 465 2.47 24.04 -4.74
N LEU A 466 3.00 22.99 -4.11
CA LEU A 466 4.25 22.37 -4.54
C LEU A 466 4.02 21.47 -5.74
N ASN A 467 5.00 21.42 -6.64
CA ASN A 467 5.03 20.47 -7.75
C ASN A 467 6.21 19.51 -7.60
N PHE A 468 5.94 18.22 -7.48
CA PHE A 468 6.88 17.11 -7.38
C PHE A 468 6.85 16.20 -8.61
N VAL A 469 5.91 16.41 -9.54
CA VAL A 469 5.67 15.53 -10.69
C VAL A 469 6.94 15.40 -11.52
N ILE A 470 7.23 14.15 -11.90
CA ILE A 470 8.36 13.71 -12.72
C ILE A 470 7.82 12.76 -13.82
N PRO A 471 8.46 12.58 -14.98
CA PRO A 471 7.99 11.63 -16.01
C PRO A 471 7.81 10.20 -15.48
N ILE A 472 6.78 9.47 -15.95
CA ILE A 472 6.52 8.10 -15.46
C ILE A 472 7.53 7.09 -16.04
N SER A 473 7.98 7.27 -17.27
CA SER A 473 8.78 6.29 -18.01
C SER A 473 10.02 6.84 -18.72
N LYS A 474 10.39 6.11 -19.79
CA LYS A 474 11.73 5.99 -20.36
C LYS A 474 11.82 6.67 -21.74
N ALA A 475 10.72 7.22 -22.27
CA ALA A 475 10.63 7.51 -23.70
C ALA A 475 11.52 8.68 -24.17
N CYS A 476 12.04 9.50 -23.25
CA CYS A 476 13.06 10.51 -23.54
C CYS A 476 14.37 10.18 -22.81
N PHE A 477 15.12 9.19 -23.28
CA PHE A 477 16.55 8.91 -22.98
C PHE A 477 17.11 8.90 -21.54
N ARG A 478 16.35 9.12 -20.45
CA ARG A 478 16.72 8.91 -19.03
C ARG A 478 15.45 8.87 -18.15
N PHE A 479 15.52 8.14 -17.03
CA PHE A 479 14.42 7.48 -16.32
C PHE A 479 13.99 8.20 -15.03
N PHE A 480 12.74 8.03 -14.53
CA PHE A 480 12.35 8.68 -13.25
C PHE A 480 11.52 7.77 -12.28
N VAL A 481 10.22 7.50 -12.45
CA VAL A 481 9.40 6.81 -11.40
C VAL A 481 9.60 5.28 -11.31
N ASP A 482 9.45 4.54 -12.40
CA ASP A 482 9.56 3.06 -12.39
C ASP A 482 10.97 2.58 -12.01
N GLU A 483 12.00 3.34 -12.39
CA GLU A 483 13.37 3.05 -11.97
C GLU A 483 13.56 3.36 -10.49
N ASN A 484 13.02 4.47 -9.99
CA ASN A 484 13.03 4.77 -8.56
C ASN A 484 12.36 3.63 -7.77
N MET A 485 11.25 3.06 -8.25
CA MET A 485 10.61 1.90 -7.62
C MET A 485 11.53 0.68 -7.59
N LYS A 486 12.27 0.40 -8.67
CA LYS A 486 13.25 -0.71 -8.70
C LYS A 486 14.44 -0.46 -7.78
N LYS A 487 14.95 0.77 -7.72
CA LYS A 487 16.03 1.17 -6.82
C LYS A 487 15.61 1.09 -5.36
N ALA A 488 14.39 1.51 -5.04
CA ALA A 488 13.85 1.53 -3.68
C ALA A 488 13.88 0.16 -3.00
N GLN A 489 13.78 -0.91 -3.79
CA GLN A 489 13.72 -2.29 -3.30
C GLN A 489 15.10 -2.89 -3.03
N LYS A 490 16.17 -2.30 -3.58
CA LYS A 490 17.53 -2.84 -3.42
C LYS A 490 17.96 -2.80 -1.95
N ARG A 491 18.88 -3.70 -1.61
CA ARG A 491 19.52 -3.71 -0.29
C ARG A 491 20.15 -2.35 0.04
N ASP A 492 19.87 -1.85 1.24
CA ASP A 492 20.36 -0.58 1.79
C ASP A 492 20.10 0.63 0.89
N ALA A 493 19.01 0.58 0.09
CA ALA A 493 18.64 1.65 -0.84
C ALA A 493 18.43 3.00 -0.15
N CYS A 494 17.98 3.00 1.11
CA CYS A 494 17.79 4.21 1.90
C CYS A 494 19.10 5.04 2.01
N ARG A 495 20.25 4.38 2.14
CA ARG A 495 21.55 5.02 2.36
C ARG A 495 22.42 5.11 1.11
N GLN A 496 22.34 4.11 0.23
CA GLN A 496 23.31 3.95 -0.86
C GLN A 496 22.78 4.41 -2.23
N GLU A 497 21.47 4.29 -2.45
CA GLU A 497 20.90 4.55 -3.77
C GLU A 497 20.53 6.03 -3.96
N LYS A 498 20.48 6.43 -5.23
CA LYS A 498 20.06 7.77 -5.65
C LYS A 498 18.80 7.68 -6.48
N PHE A 499 17.84 8.50 -6.11
CA PHE A 499 16.52 8.59 -6.69
C PHE A 499 16.42 9.86 -7.51
N TYR A 500 15.73 9.79 -8.62
CA TYR A 500 15.45 10.99 -9.37
C TYR A 500 14.36 11.81 -8.68
N PHE A 501 14.61 13.09 -8.47
CA PHE A 501 13.71 14.02 -7.80
C PHE A 501 13.79 15.41 -8.42
N ARG A 502 12.72 16.20 -8.29
CA ARG A 502 12.63 17.54 -8.87
C ARG A 502 13.43 18.55 -8.07
N LYS A 503 14.24 19.38 -8.75
CA LYS A 503 15.06 20.43 -8.12
C LYS A 503 14.18 21.60 -7.68
N ASP A 504 13.37 22.08 -8.61
CA ASP A 504 12.53 23.25 -8.42
C ASP A 504 11.06 22.88 -8.21
N ILE A 505 10.61 23.04 -6.97
CA ILE A 505 9.27 22.69 -6.50
C ILE A 505 8.34 23.91 -6.32
N VAL A 506 8.87 25.14 -6.42
CA VAL A 506 8.15 26.38 -6.09
C VAL A 506 7.85 27.22 -7.33
N THR A 507 8.76 27.27 -8.31
CA THR A 507 8.68 28.21 -9.45
C THR A 507 7.86 27.68 -10.63
N SER A 508 7.29 26.47 -10.51
CA SER A 508 6.33 25.91 -11.46
C SER A 508 4.98 26.66 -11.35
N GLU A 509 4.80 27.76 -12.09
CA GLU A 509 3.58 28.59 -12.13
C GLU A 509 2.29 27.87 -12.62
N SER A 510 2.27 26.54 -12.77
CA SER A 510 1.17 25.80 -13.40
C SER A 510 0.48 24.78 -12.49
N LEU A 511 -0.01 25.19 -11.32
CA LEU A 511 -1.03 24.42 -10.59
C LEU A 511 -2.39 25.06 -10.83
N CYS A 512 -2.89 24.93 -12.06
CA CYS A 512 -4.21 25.44 -12.42
C CYS A 512 -5.20 24.27 -12.62
N CYS A 513 -6.26 24.25 -11.83
CA CYS A 513 -7.35 23.26 -11.91
C CYS A 513 -8.28 23.46 -13.13
N CYS A 514 -7.93 24.32 -14.08
CA CYS A 514 -8.84 24.78 -15.14
C CYS A 514 -8.35 24.40 -16.55
N PRO A 515 -9.21 23.80 -17.40
CA PRO A 515 -8.91 23.52 -18.81
C PRO A 515 -8.60 24.76 -19.68
N ALA A 516 -8.95 25.96 -19.19
CA ALA A 516 -8.86 27.21 -19.92
C ALA A 516 -7.46 27.87 -19.90
N SER A 517 -6.49 27.33 -19.15
CA SER A 517 -5.14 27.89 -19.03
C SER A 517 -4.09 27.16 -19.89
N LYS A 518 -4.49 26.63 -21.06
CA LYS A 518 -3.51 26.18 -22.04
C LYS A 518 -2.70 27.40 -22.50
N ARG A 519 -1.51 27.61 -21.93
CA ARG A 519 -0.45 28.25 -22.70
C ARG A 519 -0.09 27.29 -23.84
N SER A 520 -0.01 27.83 -25.05
CA SER A 520 0.56 27.11 -26.18
C SER A 520 2.00 26.71 -25.82
N PRO A 521 2.54 25.61 -26.38
CA PRO A 521 3.95 25.21 -26.23
C PRO A 521 4.97 26.28 -26.68
N GLN A 522 4.50 27.44 -27.16
CA GLN A 522 5.28 28.55 -27.70
C GLN A 522 5.68 29.59 -26.65
N ASP A 523 5.13 29.55 -25.42
CA ASP A 523 5.51 30.48 -24.34
C ASP A 523 6.63 29.95 -23.43
N ARG A 524 7.14 28.72 -23.64
CA ARG A 524 8.43 28.31 -23.07
C ARG A 524 9.51 28.98 -23.92
N GLY A 525 10.12 30.04 -23.38
CA GLY A 525 11.30 30.64 -23.99
C GLY A 525 12.32 29.57 -24.35
N GLU A 526 12.97 29.74 -25.51
CA GLU A 526 13.99 28.81 -26.01
C GLU A 526 15.02 28.49 -24.89
N ALA A 527 15.16 27.20 -24.55
CA ALA A 527 16.19 26.60 -23.68
C ALA A 527 15.91 26.39 -22.18
N GLN A 528 14.85 25.64 -21.81
CA GLN A 528 14.93 24.71 -20.67
C GLN A 528 14.32 23.36 -21.07
N SER A 529 15.15 22.33 -21.15
CA SER A 529 14.67 20.97 -21.42
C SER A 529 13.96 20.44 -20.17
N ILE A 530 12.94 19.58 -20.33
CA ILE A 530 12.29 18.88 -19.19
C ILE A 530 13.34 18.18 -18.31
N ASP A 531 14.46 17.77 -18.91
CA ASP A 531 15.58 17.09 -18.24
C ASP A 531 16.36 17.99 -17.26
N ASP A 532 16.31 19.32 -17.42
CA ASP A 532 16.98 20.26 -16.52
C ASP A 532 16.23 20.44 -15.19
N GLU A 533 14.97 19.99 -15.11
CA GLU A 533 14.09 20.12 -13.94
C GLU A 533 14.40 19.09 -12.83
N TYR A 534 15.18 18.04 -13.12
CA TYR A 534 15.40 16.89 -12.23
C TYR A 534 16.89 16.64 -11.91
N ASP A 535 17.16 16.04 -10.75
CA ASP A 535 18.48 15.48 -10.41
C ASP A 535 18.37 14.14 -9.71
N LEU A 536 19.52 13.49 -9.53
CA LEU A 536 19.69 12.37 -8.62
C LEU A 536 19.99 12.87 -7.21
N PHE A 537 19.11 12.49 -6.28
CA PHE A 537 19.23 12.78 -4.85
C PHE A 537 19.23 11.49 -4.04
N THR A 538 20.02 11.46 -2.98
CA THR A 538 19.90 10.46 -1.91
C THR A 538 18.64 10.73 -1.08
N ILE A 539 18.14 9.73 -0.35
CA ILE A 539 17.00 9.92 0.56
C ILE A 539 17.31 11.01 1.60
N GLN A 540 18.56 11.08 2.09
CA GLN A 540 19.01 12.14 2.99
C GLN A 540 18.84 13.53 2.38
N GLU A 541 19.28 13.73 1.13
CA GLU A 541 19.16 15.02 0.43
C GLU A 541 17.70 15.38 0.13
N ILE A 542 16.83 14.40 -0.14
CA ILE A 542 15.38 14.64 -0.33
C ILE A 542 14.73 15.06 1.00
N ILE A 543 15.06 14.38 2.10
CA ILE A 543 14.43 14.64 3.40
C ILE A 543 14.99 15.92 4.04
N SER A 544 16.31 16.06 4.13
CA SER A 544 16.98 17.16 4.83
C SER A 544 17.33 18.34 3.93
N GLY A 545 17.27 18.19 2.62
CA GLY A 545 17.66 19.21 1.65
C GLY A 545 19.09 19.05 1.13
N LYS A 546 19.38 19.80 0.07
CA LYS A 546 20.69 19.94 -0.56
C LYS A 546 20.99 21.41 -0.72
N GLU A 547 22.07 21.88 -0.08
CA GLU A 547 22.42 23.30 -0.06
C GLU A 547 22.46 23.91 -1.47
N GLY A 548 21.74 25.01 -1.65
CA GLY A 548 21.65 25.75 -2.93
C GLY A 548 20.82 25.09 -4.03
N VAL A 549 20.31 23.87 -3.84
CA VAL A 549 19.55 23.12 -4.87
C VAL A 549 18.13 22.80 -4.44
N PHE A 550 17.93 22.25 -3.24
CA PHE A 550 16.63 21.80 -2.76
C PHE A 550 16.47 22.08 -1.26
N PRO A 551 15.38 22.75 -0.82
CA PRO A 551 15.22 23.12 0.59
C PRO A 551 15.03 21.94 1.54
N GLY A 552 14.63 20.76 1.05
CA GLY A 552 14.35 19.58 1.88
C GLY A 552 12.89 19.50 2.30
N LEU A 553 12.32 18.30 2.31
CA LEU A 553 10.94 18.07 2.76
C LEU A 553 10.75 18.47 4.23
N MET A 554 11.74 18.22 5.08
CA MET A 554 11.69 18.57 6.50
C MET A 554 11.61 20.08 6.72
N SER A 555 12.43 20.87 6.04
CA SER A 555 12.39 22.33 6.20
C SER A 555 11.07 22.94 5.70
N LEU A 556 10.41 22.32 4.72
CA LEU A 556 9.08 22.75 4.29
C LEU A 556 8.00 22.44 5.34
N ILE A 557 8.07 21.25 5.94
CA ILE A 557 7.17 20.86 7.04
C ILE A 557 7.40 21.75 8.27
N GLU A 558 8.64 22.02 8.65
CA GLU A 558 8.98 22.89 9.78
C GLU A 558 8.46 24.32 9.57
N ARG A 559 8.61 24.89 8.36
CA ARG A 559 8.04 26.20 8.01
C ARG A 559 6.51 26.21 8.07
N TYR A 560 5.89 25.13 7.61
CA TYR A 560 4.44 24.99 7.70
C TYR A 560 3.97 24.93 9.16
N LEU A 561 4.63 24.13 9.99
CA LEU A 561 4.32 24.03 11.43
C LEU A 561 4.50 25.37 12.15
N GLN A 562 5.50 26.18 11.77
CA GLN A 562 5.68 27.55 12.31
C GLN A 562 4.60 28.53 11.86
N SER A 563 3.95 28.27 10.72
CA SER A 563 2.90 29.14 10.16
C SER A 563 1.49 28.82 10.67
N VAL A 564 1.30 27.69 11.36
CA VAL A 564 -0.01 27.24 11.84
C VAL A 564 -0.17 27.57 13.32
N ASP A 565 -1.12 28.46 13.63
CA ASP A 565 -1.40 28.91 15.00
C ASP A 565 -2.09 27.85 15.89
N ASP A 566 -2.58 26.75 15.29
CA ASP A 566 -3.48 25.76 15.91
C ASP A 566 -2.76 24.48 16.40
N CYS A 567 -1.45 24.56 16.68
CA CYS A 567 -0.65 23.43 17.17
C CYS A 567 -0.36 23.55 18.67
N ASP A 568 -0.95 22.67 19.49
CA ASP A 568 -0.64 22.61 20.91
C ASP A 568 0.79 22.07 21.15
N VAL A 569 1.37 22.46 22.29
CA VAL A 569 2.77 22.15 22.63
C VAL A 569 3.05 20.65 22.66
N ASP A 570 2.10 19.85 23.16
CA ASP A 570 2.27 18.40 23.22
C ASP A 570 2.23 17.78 21.83
N THR A 571 1.28 18.17 20.98
CA THR A 571 1.25 17.77 19.56
C THR A 571 2.51 18.19 18.82
N SER A 572 3.02 19.41 19.02
CA SER A 572 4.27 19.87 18.41
C SER A 572 5.48 19.04 18.85
N CYS A 573 5.53 18.68 20.13
CA CYS A 573 6.58 17.81 20.69
C CYS A 573 6.51 16.40 20.07
N THR A 574 5.32 15.81 20.01
CA THR A 574 5.09 14.48 19.40
C THR A 574 5.49 14.48 17.92
N ILE A 575 5.04 15.49 17.15
CA ILE A 575 5.41 15.65 15.74
C ILE A 575 6.94 15.77 15.59
N SER A 576 7.59 16.57 16.44
CA SER A 576 9.05 16.74 16.38
C SER A 576 9.79 15.42 16.61
N GLN A 577 9.31 14.56 17.52
CA GLN A 577 9.89 13.23 17.74
C GLN A 577 9.72 12.31 16.52
N TYR A 578 8.55 12.34 15.87
CA TYR A 578 8.30 11.59 14.64
C TYR A 578 9.20 12.05 13.49
N LEU A 579 9.35 13.36 13.31
CA LEU A 579 10.20 13.92 12.27
C LEU A 579 11.68 13.60 12.50
N ASP A 580 12.14 13.60 13.77
CA ASP A 580 13.50 13.22 14.14
C ASP A 580 13.81 11.75 13.80
N LEU A 581 12.86 10.84 14.03
CA LEU A 581 12.98 9.42 13.62
C LEU A 581 13.24 9.32 12.11
N ILE A 582 12.41 9.97 11.30
CA ILE A 582 12.51 9.94 9.84
C ILE A 582 13.83 10.54 9.37
N LYS A 583 14.24 11.68 9.95
CA LYS A 583 15.50 12.35 9.61
C LYS A 583 16.72 11.49 9.92
N LYS A 584 16.71 10.80 11.06
CA LYS A 584 17.80 9.91 11.47
C LYS A 584 17.86 8.63 10.63
N ARG A 585 16.72 8.09 10.20
CA ARG A 585 16.67 6.98 9.23
C ARG A 585 17.19 7.39 7.87
N ALA A 586 16.76 8.54 7.37
CA ALA A 586 17.19 9.08 6.09
C ALA A 586 18.70 9.37 6.04
N SER A 587 19.30 9.79 7.16
CA SER A 587 20.76 10.02 7.28
C SER A 587 21.58 8.76 7.56
N GLY A 588 20.94 7.63 7.85
CA GLY A 588 21.60 6.38 8.23
C GLY A 588 22.14 6.37 9.67
N ASN A 589 21.80 7.35 10.50
CA ASN A 589 22.08 7.33 11.94
C ASN A 589 21.23 6.27 12.66
N LEU A 590 20.01 6.05 12.17
CA LEU A 590 19.17 4.91 12.55
C LEU A 590 19.03 3.97 11.37
N LEU A 591 18.99 2.68 11.64
CA LEU A 591 18.82 1.64 10.63
C LEU A 591 17.35 1.51 10.23
N THR A 592 17.12 1.10 8.98
CA THR A 592 15.81 0.57 8.58
C THR A 592 15.59 -0.79 9.26
N LEU A 593 14.33 -1.19 9.45
CA LEU A 593 14.03 -2.48 10.07
C LEU A 593 14.60 -3.65 9.25
N ALA A 594 14.67 -3.53 7.92
CA ALA A 594 15.34 -4.50 7.06
C ALA A 594 16.86 -4.60 7.33
N SER A 595 17.55 -3.46 7.42
CA SER A 595 18.99 -3.42 7.70
C SER A 595 19.30 -3.94 9.10
N TRP A 596 18.50 -3.55 10.11
CA TRP A 596 18.62 -4.05 11.48
C TRP A 596 18.39 -5.56 11.55
N THR A 597 17.38 -6.08 10.84
CA THR A 597 17.11 -7.53 10.78
C THR A 597 18.30 -8.28 10.19
N ARG A 598 18.93 -7.73 9.16
CA ARG A 598 20.12 -8.32 8.53
C ARG A 598 21.31 -8.33 9.49
N GLU A 599 21.62 -7.20 10.13
CA GLU A 599 22.70 -7.13 11.14
C GLU A 599 22.44 -8.08 12.32
N PHE A 600 21.17 -8.22 12.75
CA PHE A 600 20.79 -9.16 13.80
C PHE A 600 21.12 -10.60 13.39
N VAL A 601 20.69 -11.03 12.20
CA VAL A 601 20.98 -12.38 11.69
C VAL A 601 22.49 -12.60 11.51
N GLU A 602 23.21 -11.65 10.94
CA GLU A 602 24.66 -11.74 10.73
C GLU A 602 25.46 -11.87 12.04
N SER A 603 24.98 -11.25 13.11
CA SER A 603 25.59 -11.31 14.44
C SER A 603 25.24 -12.56 15.25
N HIS A 604 24.27 -13.37 14.78
CA HIS A 604 23.73 -14.47 15.56
C HIS A 604 24.66 -15.69 15.58
N PRO A 605 24.92 -16.34 16.75
CA PRO A 605 25.85 -17.47 16.86
C PRO A 605 25.53 -18.68 15.97
N ASP A 606 24.24 -18.95 15.76
CA ASP A 606 23.78 -20.08 14.94
C ASP A 606 23.80 -19.81 13.43
N TYR A 607 24.04 -18.57 13.01
CA TYR A 607 24.08 -18.22 11.59
C TYR A 607 25.42 -18.62 10.98
N GLN A 608 25.39 -19.38 9.88
CA GLN A 608 26.59 -19.99 9.31
C GLN A 608 27.25 -19.16 8.19
N HIS A 609 26.74 -17.95 7.94
CA HIS A 609 27.13 -17.09 6.81
C HIS A 609 26.85 -17.72 5.43
N ASP A 610 25.76 -18.48 5.32
CA ASP A 610 25.30 -19.18 4.12
C ASP A 610 23.96 -18.64 3.58
N SER A 611 23.49 -17.51 4.13
CA SER A 611 22.19 -16.88 3.84
C SER A 611 20.97 -17.67 4.28
N ILE A 612 21.14 -18.75 5.05
CA ILE A 612 20.04 -19.55 5.61
C ILE A 612 19.76 -19.10 7.04
N VAL A 613 18.49 -18.81 7.35
CA VAL A 613 18.04 -18.39 8.67
C VAL A 613 17.48 -19.60 9.44
N PRO A 614 18.21 -20.13 10.44
CA PRO A 614 17.75 -21.29 11.20
C PRO A 614 16.57 -20.94 12.12
N ASP A 615 15.91 -21.98 12.66
CA ASP A 615 14.70 -21.81 13.48
C ASP A 615 14.99 -20.98 14.73
N SER A 616 16.13 -21.24 15.38
CA SER A 616 16.58 -20.53 16.58
C SER A 616 16.77 -19.04 16.30
N THR A 617 17.50 -18.67 15.24
CA THR A 617 17.70 -17.26 14.87
C THR A 617 16.40 -16.56 14.53
N ALA A 618 15.49 -17.20 13.80
CA ALA A 618 14.19 -16.61 13.48
C ALA A 618 13.34 -16.41 14.74
N TYR A 619 13.38 -17.35 15.69
CA TYR A 619 12.68 -17.23 16.97
C TYR A 619 13.29 -16.12 17.84
N ASP A 620 14.62 -16.06 17.99
CA ASP A 620 15.29 -15.04 18.81
C ASP A 620 15.10 -13.63 18.21
N LEU A 621 15.08 -13.52 16.87
CA LEU A 621 14.71 -12.30 16.15
C LEU A 621 13.28 -11.86 16.49
N LEU A 622 12.30 -12.75 16.32
CA LEU A 622 10.89 -12.42 16.55
C LEU A 622 10.59 -12.15 18.03
N LYS A 623 11.30 -12.80 18.95
CA LYS A 623 11.24 -12.51 20.38
C LYS A 623 11.76 -11.12 20.68
N THR A 624 12.92 -10.76 20.14
CA THR A 624 13.47 -9.39 20.28
C THR A 624 12.53 -8.36 19.67
N CYS A 625 11.93 -8.65 18.51
CA CYS A 625 10.91 -7.81 17.90
C CYS A 625 9.71 -7.61 18.83
N SER A 626 9.19 -8.68 19.44
CA SER A 626 8.11 -8.62 20.42
C SER A 626 8.49 -7.75 21.62
N ASP A 627 9.68 -7.97 22.19
CA ASP A 627 10.19 -7.22 23.34
C ASP A 627 10.33 -5.72 23.03
N ILE A 628 10.72 -5.36 21.80
CA ILE A 628 10.75 -3.95 21.34
C ILE A 628 9.34 -3.39 21.18
N THR A 629 8.41 -4.14 20.57
CA THR A 629 7.01 -3.70 20.39
C THR A 629 6.33 -3.40 21.73
N PHE A 630 6.55 -4.21 22.76
CA PHE A 630 5.96 -4.01 24.09
C PHE A 630 6.80 -3.13 25.03
N GLY A 631 7.93 -2.59 24.56
CA GLY A 631 8.78 -1.68 25.33
C GLY A 631 9.57 -2.33 26.47
N HIS A 632 9.78 -3.65 26.41
CA HIS A 632 10.66 -4.37 27.33
C HIS A 632 12.14 -4.11 27.02
N VAL A 633 12.47 -3.90 25.75
CA VAL A 633 13.82 -3.61 25.27
C VAL A 633 13.77 -2.39 24.35
N THR A 634 14.75 -1.50 24.49
CA THR A 634 14.99 -0.43 23.52
C THR A 634 16.31 -0.70 22.80
N ASP A 635 16.28 -0.76 21.47
CA ASP A 635 17.49 -0.81 20.64
C ASP A 635 17.76 0.57 20.05
N SER A 636 18.86 1.19 20.48
CA SER A 636 19.31 2.53 20.07
C SER A 636 19.69 2.63 18.59
N ARG A 637 19.81 1.49 17.89
CA ARG A 637 20.03 1.44 16.44
C ARG A 637 18.74 1.61 15.64
N LEU A 638 17.57 1.30 16.24
CA LEU A 638 16.27 1.29 15.57
C LEU A 638 15.35 2.42 16.05
N LEU A 639 15.42 2.75 17.34
CA LEU A 639 14.64 3.78 18.02
C LEU A 639 15.55 4.81 18.70
N ASN A 640 15.03 6.01 18.89
CA ASN A 640 15.74 7.07 19.61
C ASN A 640 15.80 6.81 21.12
N ASP A 641 16.95 7.00 21.77
CA ASP A 641 17.14 6.84 23.23
C ASP A 641 16.21 7.69 24.12
N LYS A 642 15.57 8.73 23.55
CA LYS A 642 14.64 9.66 24.22
C LYS A 642 13.22 9.58 23.67
N TYR A 643 12.74 8.39 23.31
CA TYR A 643 11.34 8.21 22.94
C TYR A 643 10.48 8.15 24.21
N GLY A 644 9.60 9.13 24.36
CA GLY A 644 8.60 9.18 25.43
C GLY A 644 7.34 9.74 24.80
N SER A 645 6.45 8.85 24.35
CA SER A 645 5.22 9.28 23.69
C SER A 645 4.33 10.03 24.68
N LYS A 646 3.92 11.24 24.30
CA LYS A 646 2.86 12.01 24.96
C LYS A 646 1.52 11.86 24.23
N SER A 647 1.37 10.80 23.43
CA SER A 647 0.11 10.49 22.73
C SER A 647 -1.03 10.37 23.74
N ASN A 648 -2.12 11.10 23.52
CA ASN A 648 -3.31 11.04 24.35
C ASN A 648 -4.43 10.33 23.60
N GLU A 649 -5.19 9.49 24.31
CA GLU A 649 -6.36 8.77 23.76
C GLU A 649 -7.48 9.72 23.30
N ASN A 650 -7.54 10.92 23.89
CA ASN A 650 -8.57 11.90 23.62
C ASN A 650 -7.96 13.24 23.23
N ILE A 651 -8.62 13.94 22.29
CA ILE A 651 -8.37 15.35 22.02
C ILE A 651 -8.68 16.14 23.31
N PRO A 652 -7.85 17.11 23.72
CA PRO A 652 -8.10 17.88 24.93
C PRO A 652 -9.54 18.43 24.98
N PRO A 653 -10.27 18.27 26.10
CA PRO A 653 -11.69 18.65 26.22
C PRO A 653 -11.97 20.13 25.97
N ALA A 654 -10.94 20.98 26.07
CA ALA A 654 -11.00 22.40 25.73
C ALA A 654 -11.26 22.63 24.22
N MET A 655 -10.80 21.75 23.34
CA MET A 655 -10.95 21.86 21.89
C MET A 655 -12.23 21.16 21.35
N THR A 656 -12.76 20.18 22.08
CA THR A 656 -14.02 19.47 21.72
C THR A 656 -15.24 20.39 21.83
N LYS A 657 -15.22 21.38 22.74
CA LYS A 657 -16.29 22.40 22.85
C LYS A 657 -16.36 23.32 21.62
N VAL A 658 -15.26 23.46 20.88
CA VAL A 658 -15.19 24.29 19.67
C VAL A 658 -15.68 23.51 18.43
N ASP A 659 -15.54 22.17 18.43
CA ASP A 659 -16.13 21.29 17.41
C ASP A 659 -17.67 21.33 17.39
N ALA A 660 -18.30 21.35 18.57
CA ALA A 660 -19.75 21.51 18.68
C ALA A 660 -20.26 22.88 18.17
N VAL A 661 -19.40 23.91 18.17
CA VAL A 661 -19.74 25.25 17.69
C VAL A 661 -19.52 25.37 16.18
N HIS A 662 -18.44 24.80 15.63
CA HIS A 662 -18.21 24.80 14.17
C HIS A 662 -19.14 23.86 13.40
N ALA A 663 -19.46 22.68 13.93
CA ALA A 663 -20.47 21.80 13.34
C ALA A 663 -21.85 22.47 13.28
N ASN A 664 -22.19 23.27 14.31
CA ASN A 664 -23.43 24.07 14.34
C ASN A 664 -23.40 25.32 13.44
N MET A 665 -22.23 25.84 13.09
CA MET A 665 -22.11 26.93 12.11
C MET A 665 -22.20 26.41 10.66
N ALA A 666 -21.61 25.24 10.37
CA ALA A 666 -21.71 24.60 9.07
C ALA A 666 -23.15 24.15 8.74
N SER A 667 -23.91 23.67 9.74
CA SER A 667 -25.33 23.32 9.56
C SER A 667 -26.25 24.54 9.43
N LYS A 668 -25.92 25.68 10.05
CA LYS A 668 -26.71 26.92 9.92
C LYS A 668 -26.55 27.64 8.58
N GLN A 669 -25.44 27.45 7.87
CA GLN A 669 -25.28 28.00 6.51
C GLN A 669 -26.01 27.21 5.42
N GLN A 670 -26.55 26.02 5.72
CA GLN A 670 -27.40 25.26 4.80
C GLN A 670 -28.85 25.81 4.71
N GLY A 671 -29.19 26.85 5.50
CA GLY A 671 -30.57 27.31 5.68
C GLY A 671 -30.95 28.71 5.15
N SER A 672 -30.11 29.41 4.37
CA SER A 672 -30.48 30.73 3.83
C SER A 672 -30.41 30.76 2.29
N PRO A 673 -31.52 31.05 1.57
CA PRO A 673 -31.43 31.36 0.16
C PRO A 673 -30.80 32.74 0.01
N MET A 674 -29.57 32.81 -0.48
CA MET A 674 -28.99 34.09 -0.89
C MET A 674 -29.78 34.59 -2.11
N SER A 675 -30.47 35.70 -1.90
CA SER A 675 -31.15 36.49 -2.91
C SER A 675 -30.17 36.92 -4.00
N THR A 676 -30.52 36.61 -5.24
CA THR A 676 -30.06 37.28 -6.44
C THR A 676 -30.40 38.76 -6.34
N ASP A 677 -29.41 39.63 -6.19
CA ASP A 677 -29.38 40.99 -6.74
C ASP A 677 -28.11 41.71 -6.26
N CYS A 678 -27.20 41.98 -7.20
CA CYS A 678 -26.39 43.20 -7.29
C CYS A 678 -25.32 43.03 -8.39
N CYS A 679 -25.77 43.14 -9.64
CA CYS A 679 -24.92 43.56 -10.76
C CYS A 679 -25.49 44.87 -11.30
N SER A 680 -24.98 46.00 -10.80
CA SER A 680 -25.08 47.30 -11.45
C SER A 680 -24.23 48.33 -10.71
N VAL A 681 -23.03 48.59 -11.24
CA VAL A 681 -22.47 49.88 -11.71
C VAL A 681 -20.95 49.72 -11.79
#